data_AF-A0AB73K9U0-F1
#
_entry.id   AF-A0AB73K9U0-F1
#
_cell.length_a   1.000
_cell.length_b   1.000
_cell.length_c   1.000
_cell.angle_alpha   90.00
_cell.angle_beta   90.00
_cell.angle_gamma   90.00
#
_symmetry.space_group_name_H-M   'P 1'
#
loop_
_entity.id
_entity.type
_entity.pdbx_description
1 polymer ?
#
loop_
_entity_poly.entity_id
_entity_poly.type
_entity_poly.pdbx_seq_one_letter_code
_entity_poly.pdbx_strand_id
1 'polypeptide(L)'
;MRWKSSARATLSSIVLLMASMYGDPTAHANPNPPSLSAAFDPAPASAALSRLLPARAAAQFSLVPVPKPASGDAFTLSGSVGAITVAGTSPATLLTGVGWYLEHVAGVDIGWPGDSLGKLPAALPAVPDPVTRSATVPHRYALNDTDDGYSGAYRDFASYQHEIDVLALHGVNEVFVQMGAEYPYYKALQSFGYSGAELRSWIPGPAHQGWWLLQNMSGFGGPVSEQLINARAAEGRQITDQLRALGMTPVLPGYYGTVPPGFTDRNPGAKVVAQGDWVGFQRPDWLDPTNAVFTRVAAAYYAAQRTRFGDSTLYKMDLLHEGGLPGSVNVTDAATAVQHALDTAHPGATWVILGWQNNPSAAVLKGVDKARMLIVDGLSDRYDNLDRETAWGGTPYAFGAIDNFGGHTSIGANTSTWVSRFQQWLSKKNSALQGIAYLPEGTGGNPASFDLFTELAWQPGPIDRTAWFADYSARRYGGADAHAAAAWELLRRGPYSTASGTWSEPQDSLFTARPGRTASHAAEWSPDGMRYDAATVQNALAELLQVAPDKQASTAYRYDLVDVARQALANRSRVLLPQINAAYTAKNLTQFRGLVTEWKGDEALLDQLVSSDPAFLLGTWLTSARASGATAAEKSQLEYDARSILTTWGDRAASEAGVHDYANREWGGLISDLYAKRWAAYFASLDTALTGGTAPVAIDWFAMDDSWARQTNSYSTSPSGDPIALAQHVRDALPPIAPSGPITGIGGACVDITGGSTADGTPLQLYGCNGTPAQRWTVSADNTLRANGKCMDVRGGAVTPGTVVQLYTCNGTPAQSWTPRSDGTLRNTKSGLCLDAGGGSSANGTALIIWTCTGNVNQRWSLPS
;
A
#
# COMPACT_ATOMS: atom_id res chain seq x y z
N MET A 1 39.18 -12.89 -55.86
CA MET A 1 40.65 -12.84 -56.11
C MET A 1 41.31 -13.64 -55.01
N ARG A 2 42.23 -14.58 -55.18
CA ARG A 2 42.82 -15.44 -56.25
C ARG A 2 43.42 -16.62 -55.40
N TRP A 3 43.44 -17.88 -55.82
CA TRP A 3 44.43 -18.47 -56.74
C TRP A 3 44.05 -19.93 -57.09
N LYS A 4 44.14 -20.25 -58.41
CA LYS A 4 44.67 -21.43 -59.16
C LYS A 4 44.34 -22.87 -58.69
N SER A 5 44.14 -23.90 -59.52
CA SER A 5 44.60 -24.26 -60.89
C SER A 5 43.67 -25.37 -61.47
N SER A 6 42.96 -25.20 -62.60
CA SER A 6 43.32 -25.52 -64.00
C SER A 6 43.64 -26.99 -64.37
N ALA A 7 42.75 -27.62 -65.16
CA ALA A 7 43.08 -28.44 -66.34
C ALA A 7 41.88 -28.51 -67.31
N ARG A 8 42.17 -28.45 -68.62
CA ARG A 8 41.28 -28.12 -69.75
C ARG A 8 40.69 -29.38 -70.43
N ALA A 9 39.49 -29.27 -71.02
CA ALA A 9 39.21 -29.77 -72.38
C ALA A 9 37.94 -29.11 -72.98
N THR A 10 38.07 -28.78 -74.26
CA THR A 10 37.32 -27.94 -75.21
C THR A 10 35.99 -28.50 -75.76
N LEU A 11 35.04 -27.58 -76.07
CA LEU A 11 34.21 -27.41 -77.30
C LEU A 11 32.78 -26.93 -76.91
N SER A 12 32.43 -25.64 -77.08
CA SER A 12 31.77 -25.02 -78.27
C SER A 12 30.46 -25.73 -78.67
N SER A 13 29.28 -25.14 -78.88
CA SER A 13 28.69 -23.79 -78.87
C SER A 13 27.18 -23.99 -79.12
N ILE A 14 26.38 -22.90 -79.16
CA ILE A 14 25.07 -22.75 -79.87
C ILE A 14 23.83 -23.32 -79.13
N VAL A 15 22.64 -22.70 -79.05
CA VAL A 15 22.02 -21.39 -79.39
C VAL A 15 20.66 -21.36 -78.65
N LEU A 16 20.15 -20.16 -78.35
CA LEU A 16 18.77 -19.84 -77.95
C LEU A 16 17.68 -20.60 -78.74
N LEU A 17 16.52 -20.90 -78.14
CA LEU A 17 15.22 -20.30 -78.48
C LEU A 17 14.02 -21.04 -77.84
N MET A 18 13.11 -20.21 -77.34
CA MET A 18 11.65 -20.33 -77.26
C MET A 18 10.97 -21.30 -76.29
N ALA A 19 10.14 -20.65 -75.49
CA ALA A 19 9.05 -21.17 -74.69
C ALA A 19 8.08 -22.05 -75.47
N SER A 20 7.56 -23.07 -74.79
CA SER A 20 6.22 -23.61 -75.01
C SER A 20 5.73 -24.19 -73.69
N MET A 21 4.59 -23.67 -73.25
CA MET A 21 3.81 -24.17 -72.12
C MET A 21 3.35 -25.60 -72.39
N TYR A 22 3.49 -26.51 -71.42
CA TYR A 22 2.48 -27.50 -71.02
C TYR A 22 2.91 -28.05 -69.65
N GLY A 23 2.01 -27.93 -68.68
CA GLY A 23 2.24 -28.41 -67.32
C GLY A 23 2.18 -29.93 -67.25
N ASP A 24 2.94 -30.50 -66.31
CA ASP A 24 2.57 -31.73 -65.63
C ASP A 24 3.07 -31.66 -64.17
N PRO A 25 2.27 -32.06 -63.16
CA PRO A 25 2.52 -31.74 -61.76
C PRO A 25 3.04 -32.97 -61.02
N THR A 26 4.35 -33.08 -60.81
CA THR A 26 4.90 -33.86 -59.68
C THR A 26 6.33 -33.41 -59.42
N ALA A 27 6.50 -32.41 -58.56
CA ALA A 27 7.77 -32.17 -57.88
C ALA A 27 7.46 -32.15 -56.39
N HIS A 28 7.98 -33.17 -55.69
CA HIS A 28 7.94 -33.31 -54.26
C HIS A 28 8.27 -31.99 -53.57
N ALA A 29 7.26 -31.38 -52.96
CA ALA A 29 7.48 -30.36 -51.95
C ALA A 29 8.27 -31.03 -50.83
N ASN A 30 9.46 -30.50 -50.55
CA ASN A 30 10.09 -30.69 -49.25
C ASN A 30 9.04 -30.36 -48.19
N PRO A 31 8.76 -31.24 -47.21
CA PRO A 31 7.92 -30.83 -46.11
C PRO A 31 8.70 -29.72 -45.40
N ASN A 32 8.17 -28.50 -45.44
CA ASN A 32 8.50 -27.52 -44.42
C ASN A 32 8.37 -28.24 -43.07
N PRO A 33 9.36 -28.13 -42.16
CA PRO A 33 9.17 -28.63 -40.81
C PRO A 33 7.86 -28.05 -40.29
N PRO A 34 7.04 -28.82 -39.55
CA PRO A 34 5.77 -28.32 -39.06
C PRO A 34 6.05 -27.02 -38.32
N SER A 35 5.46 -25.93 -38.79
CA SER A 35 5.41 -24.70 -38.01
C SER A 35 4.72 -25.09 -36.71
N LEU A 36 5.49 -25.26 -35.64
CA LEU A 36 4.94 -25.49 -34.31
C LEU A 36 3.97 -24.33 -34.08
N SER A 37 2.68 -24.63 -34.00
CA SER A 37 1.68 -23.63 -33.62
C SER A 37 2.13 -23.05 -32.30
N ALA A 38 2.18 -21.72 -32.19
CA ALA A 38 2.54 -21.05 -30.94
C ALA A 38 1.70 -21.60 -29.77
N ALA A 39 2.30 -21.72 -28.59
CA ALA A 39 1.64 -22.32 -27.42
C ALA A 39 0.35 -21.58 -27.00
N PHE A 40 0.28 -20.28 -27.29
CA PHE A 40 -0.87 -19.39 -27.11
C PHE A 40 -0.69 -18.14 -28.00
N ASP A 41 -1.71 -17.27 -28.08
CA ASP A 41 -1.64 -16.00 -28.82
C ASP A 41 -0.93 -14.90 -28.00
N PRO A 42 0.20 -14.33 -28.46
CA PRO A 42 0.89 -13.25 -27.76
C PRO A 42 0.28 -11.87 -27.99
N ALA A 43 -0.69 -11.70 -28.91
CA ALA A 43 -1.22 -10.40 -29.30
C ALA A 43 -1.75 -9.55 -28.12
N PRO A 44 -2.42 -10.13 -27.09
CA PRO A 44 -2.83 -9.36 -25.92
C PRO A 44 -1.64 -8.72 -25.16
N ALA A 45 -0.53 -9.44 -25.02
CA ALA A 45 0.69 -8.91 -24.41
C ALA A 45 1.33 -7.84 -25.29
N SER A 46 1.36 -8.02 -26.61
CA SER A 46 1.85 -6.99 -27.55
C SER A 46 1.02 -5.70 -27.49
N ALA A 47 -0.30 -5.82 -27.31
CA ALA A 47 -1.19 -4.67 -27.16
C ALA A 47 -0.94 -3.93 -25.83
N ALA A 48 -0.79 -4.66 -24.72
CA ALA A 48 -0.40 -4.09 -23.42
C ALA A 48 0.95 -3.38 -23.51
N LEU A 49 1.95 -4.03 -24.12
CA LEU A 49 3.28 -3.45 -24.32
C LEU A 49 3.23 -2.14 -25.11
N SER A 50 2.36 -2.05 -26.12
CA SER A 50 2.18 -0.85 -26.94
C SER A 50 1.51 0.30 -26.19
N ARG A 51 0.74 0.01 -25.12
CA ARG A 51 0.18 1.03 -24.22
C ARG A 51 1.19 1.47 -23.16
N LEU A 52 1.98 0.54 -22.65
CA LEU A 52 2.95 0.77 -21.57
C LEU A 52 4.21 1.49 -22.05
N LEU A 53 4.69 1.19 -23.26
CA LEU A 53 5.99 1.68 -23.75
C LEU A 53 5.86 2.64 -24.94
N PRO A 54 6.82 3.57 -25.09
CA PRO A 54 6.98 4.30 -26.35
C PRO A 54 7.09 3.33 -27.54
N ALA A 55 6.43 3.63 -28.65
CA ALA A 55 6.37 2.75 -29.83
C ALA A 55 7.76 2.28 -30.31
N ARG A 56 8.78 3.16 -30.22
CA ARG A 56 10.17 2.83 -30.57
C ARG A 56 10.77 1.70 -29.72
N ALA A 57 10.39 1.61 -28.45
CA ALA A 57 10.90 0.63 -27.50
C ALA A 57 10.09 -0.67 -27.59
N ALA A 58 8.75 -0.56 -27.67
CA ALA A 58 7.88 -1.71 -27.88
C ALA A 58 8.26 -2.52 -29.13
N ALA A 59 8.63 -1.85 -30.23
CA ALA A 59 9.04 -2.49 -31.49
C ALA A 59 10.36 -3.28 -31.41
N GLN A 60 11.13 -3.12 -30.33
CA GLN A 60 12.40 -3.84 -30.11
C GLN A 60 12.22 -5.14 -29.34
N PHE A 61 10.99 -5.46 -28.91
CA PHE A 61 10.66 -6.73 -28.25
C PHE A 61 10.01 -7.71 -29.21
N SER A 62 10.48 -8.96 -29.19
CA SER A 62 9.84 -10.12 -29.80
C SER A 62 9.29 -11.02 -28.71
N LEU A 63 7.97 -11.16 -28.66
CA LEU A 63 7.29 -11.98 -27.65
C LEU A 63 7.04 -13.39 -28.20
N VAL A 64 7.58 -14.41 -27.52
CA VAL A 64 7.58 -15.81 -27.98
C VAL A 64 6.80 -16.70 -27.01
N PRO A 65 5.59 -17.16 -27.37
CA PRO A 65 4.84 -18.10 -26.56
C PRO A 65 5.57 -19.44 -26.42
N VAL A 66 5.72 -19.93 -25.19
CA VAL A 66 6.27 -21.28 -24.91
C VAL A 66 5.32 -22.10 -24.03
N PRO A 67 5.35 -23.44 -24.12
CA PRO A 67 4.52 -24.29 -23.26
C PRO A 67 4.83 -24.08 -21.77
N LYS A 68 3.79 -24.09 -20.92
CA LYS A 68 3.94 -24.01 -19.47
C LYS A 68 4.53 -25.32 -18.91
N PRO A 69 5.71 -25.29 -18.25
CA PRO A 69 6.27 -26.47 -17.61
C PRO A 69 5.49 -26.85 -16.35
N ALA A 70 5.74 -28.06 -15.83
CA ALA A 70 5.14 -28.52 -14.57
C ALA A 70 5.55 -27.66 -13.36
N SER A 71 6.67 -26.94 -13.44
CA SER A 71 7.14 -26.00 -12.41
C SER A 71 6.36 -24.68 -12.36
N GLY A 72 5.43 -24.44 -13.29
CA GLY A 72 4.60 -23.24 -13.30
C GLY A 72 5.07 -22.17 -14.28
N ASP A 73 4.77 -20.90 -13.98
CA ASP A 73 5.08 -19.78 -14.87
C ASP A 73 6.58 -19.50 -14.94
N ALA A 74 7.08 -19.26 -16.15
CA ALA A 74 8.48 -18.96 -16.39
C ALA A 74 8.65 -18.05 -17.62
N PHE A 75 9.72 -17.26 -17.62
CA PHE A 75 10.17 -16.52 -18.78
C PHE A 75 11.67 -16.65 -19.01
N THR A 76 12.08 -16.48 -20.26
CA THR A 76 13.48 -16.41 -20.68
C THR A 76 13.71 -15.16 -21.52
N LEU A 77 14.71 -14.37 -21.13
CA LEU A 77 15.19 -13.19 -21.85
C LEU A 77 16.46 -13.51 -22.61
N SER A 78 16.56 -13.02 -23.84
CA SER A 78 17.79 -13.08 -24.66
C SER A 78 17.73 -12.01 -25.73
N GLY A 79 18.85 -11.67 -26.35
CA GLY A 79 18.82 -10.82 -27.55
C GLY A 79 20.04 -9.92 -27.70
N SER A 80 20.16 -9.34 -28.88
CA SER A 80 21.19 -8.35 -29.20
C SER A 80 20.69 -6.93 -28.91
N VAL A 81 21.60 -5.95 -29.02
CA VAL A 81 21.25 -4.54 -28.89
C VAL A 81 20.10 -4.19 -29.84
N GLY A 82 19.03 -3.67 -29.28
CA GLY A 82 17.80 -3.26 -29.97
C GLY A 82 16.93 -4.38 -30.55
N ALA A 83 17.17 -5.62 -30.16
CA ALA A 83 16.35 -6.77 -30.54
C ALA A 83 16.29 -7.78 -29.38
N ILE A 84 15.33 -7.58 -28.48
CA ILE A 84 15.15 -8.36 -27.27
C ILE A 84 14.04 -9.39 -27.49
N THR A 85 14.31 -10.64 -27.16
CA THR A 85 13.33 -11.73 -27.19
C THR A 85 12.92 -12.07 -25.77
N VAL A 86 11.61 -12.09 -25.53
CA VAL A 86 11.02 -12.60 -24.30
C VAL A 86 10.22 -13.84 -24.63
N ALA A 87 10.67 -14.99 -24.15
CA ALA A 87 9.91 -16.23 -24.21
C ALA A 87 9.14 -16.42 -22.90
N GLY A 88 7.86 -16.78 -22.93
CA GLY A 88 7.03 -16.83 -21.72
C GLY A 88 5.86 -17.81 -21.81
N THR A 89 5.36 -18.24 -20.64
CA THR A 89 4.35 -19.31 -20.50
C THR A 89 2.90 -18.85 -20.54
N SER A 90 2.66 -17.54 -20.58
CA SER A 90 1.37 -16.90 -20.79
C SER A 90 1.59 -15.47 -21.30
N PRO A 91 0.56 -14.77 -21.82
CA PRO A 91 0.69 -13.36 -22.17
C PRO A 91 1.12 -12.48 -20.99
N ALA A 92 0.58 -12.68 -19.78
CA ALA A 92 1.02 -11.96 -18.58
C ALA A 92 2.48 -12.28 -18.23
N THR A 93 2.92 -13.54 -18.34
CA THR A 93 4.32 -13.91 -18.08
C THR A 93 5.29 -13.34 -19.10
N LEU A 94 4.87 -13.13 -20.35
CA LEU A 94 5.64 -12.36 -21.33
C LEU A 94 5.84 -10.91 -20.87
N LEU A 95 4.79 -10.27 -20.35
CA LEU A 95 4.88 -8.93 -19.77
C LEU A 95 5.78 -8.92 -18.53
N THR A 96 5.70 -9.93 -17.66
CA THR A 96 6.60 -10.04 -16.51
C THR A 96 8.07 -10.10 -16.92
N GLY A 97 8.39 -10.84 -17.99
CA GLY A 97 9.74 -10.85 -18.55
C GLY A 97 10.17 -9.48 -19.09
N VAL A 98 9.25 -8.72 -19.69
CA VAL A 98 9.51 -7.33 -20.09
C VAL A 98 9.76 -6.45 -18.86
N GLY A 99 8.91 -6.52 -17.83
CA GLY A 99 9.07 -5.76 -16.58
C GLY A 99 10.43 -6.01 -15.95
N TRP A 100 10.80 -7.28 -15.78
CA TRP A 100 12.10 -7.69 -15.28
C TRP A 100 13.26 -7.13 -16.14
N TYR A 101 13.12 -7.17 -17.47
CA TYR A 101 14.11 -6.60 -18.37
C TYR A 101 14.26 -5.08 -18.18
N LEU A 102 13.14 -4.35 -18.06
CA LEU A 102 13.15 -2.91 -17.87
C LEU A 102 13.90 -2.54 -16.59
N GLU A 103 13.59 -3.25 -15.51
CA GLU A 103 14.14 -2.99 -14.17
C GLU A 103 15.63 -3.36 -14.07
N HIS A 104 16.00 -4.56 -14.50
CA HIS A 104 17.32 -5.14 -14.22
C HIS A 104 18.32 -5.01 -15.37
N VAL A 105 17.87 -4.69 -16.59
CA VAL A 105 18.75 -4.56 -17.77
C VAL A 105 18.70 -3.16 -18.35
N ALA A 106 17.50 -2.60 -18.58
CA ALA A 106 17.36 -1.26 -19.12
C ALA A 106 17.54 -0.15 -18.06
N GLY A 107 17.40 -0.50 -16.77
CA GLY A 107 17.56 0.41 -15.65
C GLY A 107 16.47 1.48 -15.57
N VAL A 108 15.24 1.14 -15.95
CA VAL A 108 14.06 2.00 -15.83
C VAL A 108 12.92 1.28 -15.12
N ASP A 109 11.91 2.02 -14.70
CA ASP A 109 10.78 1.52 -13.90
C ASP A 109 9.45 1.99 -14.48
N ILE A 110 8.42 1.15 -14.34
CA ILE A 110 7.00 1.51 -14.49
C ILE A 110 6.35 1.17 -13.14
N GLY A 111 6.34 2.15 -12.25
CA GLY A 111 5.76 2.04 -10.93
C GLY A 111 4.28 2.42 -10.91
N TRP A 112 3.66 2.19 -9.76
CA TRP A 112 2.27 2.56 -9.50
C TRP A 112 2.21 3.47 -8.26
N PRO A 113 2.34 4.80 -8.42
CA PRO A 113 2.48 5.58 -9.67
C PRO A 113 3.93 5.95 -10.05
N GLY A 114 4.04 6.54 -11.24
CA GLY A 114 5.25 7.17 -11.77
C GLY A 114 6.16 6.22 -12.52
N ASP A 115 6.90 6.75 -13.49
CA ASP A 115 7.81 6.00 -14.35
C ASP A 115 9.10 6.76 -14.67
N SER A 116 10.07 6.05 -15.23
CA SER A 116 11.31 6.61 -15.77
C SER A 116 11.53 6.26 -17.25
N LEU A 117 10.46 6.00 -18.01
CA LEU A 117 10.54 5.55 -19.41
C LEU A 117 11.22 6.56 -20.33
N GLY A 118 11.19 7.85 -19.99
CA GLY A 118 11.94 8.90 -20.68
C GLY A 118 13.46 8.66 -20.69
N LYS A 119 13.97 7.79 -19.83
CA LYS A 119 15.40 7.43 -19.71
C LYS A 119 15.79 6.20 -20.53
N LEU A 120 14.84 5.53 -21.18
CA LEU A 120 15.14 4.40 -22.06
C LEU A 120 16.10 4.81 -23.19
N PRO A 121 17.20 4.07 -23.43
CA PRO A 121 18.09 4.33 -24.55
C PRO A 121 17.37 4.13 -25.89
N ALA A 122 17.90 4.73 -26.96
CA ALA A 122 17.32 4.60 -28.30
C ALA A 122 17.27 3.14 -28.76
N ALA A 123 18.36 2.40 -28.54
CA ALA A 123 18.46 0.95 -28.74
C ALA A 123 18.55 0.27 -27.37
N LEU A 124 17.69 -0.72 -27.14
CA LEU A 124 17.60 -1.46 -25.90
C LEU A 124 18.88 -2.28 -25.63
N PRO A 125 19.43 -2.30 -24.39
CA PRO A 125 20.64 -3.05 -24.07
C PRO A 125 20.51 -4.56 -24.33
N ALA A 126 21.58 -5.19 -24.81
CA ALA A 126 21.59 -6.62 -25.13
C ALA A 126 21.46 -7.52 -23.89
N VAL A 127 20.94 -8.73 -24.10
CA VAL A 127 20.98 -9.86 -23.16
C VAL A 127 21.70 -11.02 -23.86
N PRO A 128 23.05 -10.98 -23.94
CA PRO A 128 23.80 -11.94 -24.73
C PRO A 128 23.73 -13.36 -24.15
N ASP A 129 23.69 -13.47 -22.82
CA ASP A 129 23.52 -14.72 -22.09
C ASP A 129 22.05 -14.84 -21.65
N PRO A 130 21.31 -15.88 -22.10
CA PRO A 130 19.90 -15.99 -21.76
C PRO A 130 19.64 -16.05 -20.25
N VAL A 131 18.74 -15.22 -19.75
CA VAL A 131 18.32 -15.18 -18.35
C VAL A 131 16.95 -15.83 -18.22
N THR A 132 16.84 -16.89 -17.42
CA THR A 132 15.56 -17.54 -17.12
C THR A 132 15.15 -17.28 -15.68
N ARG A 133 13.86 -17.01 -15.47
CA ARG A 133 13.23 -16.88 -14.16
C ARG A 133 11.94 -17.71 -14.13
N SER A 134 11.61 -18.21 -12.95
CA SER A 134 10.40 -19.00 -12.72
C SER A 134 9.74 -18.52 -11.43
N ALA A 135 8.41 -18.48 -11.44
CA ALA A 135 7.66 -18.16 -10.24
C ALA A 135 7.90 -19.23 -9.17
N THR A 136 8.09 -18.81 -7.92
CA THR A 136 8.30 -19.70 -6.77
C THR A 136 6.99 -20.24 -6.22
N VAL A 137 5.88 -19.58 -6.56
CA VAL A 137 4.52 -19.90 -6.10
C VAL A 137 3.49 -19.78 -7.25
N PRO A 138 2.46 -20.63 -7.29
CA PRO A 138 1.46 -20.59 -8.35
C PRO A 138 0.50 -19.39 -8.25
N HIS A 139 0.11 -18.96 -7.06
CA HIS A 139 -0.85 -17.87 -6.85
C HIS A 139 -0.13 -16.53 -6.60
N ARG A 140 -0.37 -15.52 -7.44
CA ARG A 140 0.06 -14.14 -7.23
C ARG A 140 -1.17 -13.26 -7.35
N TYR A 141 -1.84 -13.11 -6.21
CA TYR A 141 -3.13 -12.47 -6.06
C TYR A 141 -2.97 -10.97 -5.79
N ALA A 142 -3.85 -10.15 -6.37
CA ALA A 142 -3.93 -8.74 -6.10
C ALA A 142 -5.36 -8.27 -5.78
N LEU A 143 -5.39 -7.22 -4.95
CA LEU A 143 -6.52 -6.36 -4.56
C LEU A 143 -7.37 -6.87 -3.40
N ASN A 144 -7.57 -5.98 -2.43
CA ASN A 144 -8.41 -6.21 -1.26
C ASN A 144 -9.91 -6.10 -1.61
N ASP A 145 -10.76 -6.60 -0.72
CA ASP A 145 -12.21 -6.43 -0.76
C ASP A 145 -12.66 -4.96 -0.75
N THR A 146 -11.84 -4.06 -0.21
CA THR A 146 -12.17 -2.63 -0.10
C THR A 146 -11.49 -1.75 -1.15
N ASP A 147 -10.56 -2.29 -1.95
CA ASP A 147 -9.79 -1.52 -2.94
C ASP A 147 -10.67 -0.78 -3.95
N ASP A 148 -11.70 -1.45 -4.49
CA ASP A 148 -12.59 -0.79 -5.43
C ASP A 148 -13.26 0.43 -4.79
N GLY A 149 -13.71 0.32 -3.53
CA GLY A 149 -14.35 1.43 -2.82
C GLY A 149 -13.46 2.66 -2.63
N TYR A 150 -12.19 2.44 -2.28
CA TYR A 150 -11.23 3.50 -1.97
C TYR A 150 -10.42 4.01 -3.15
N SER A 151 -10.37 3.25 -4.24
CA SER A 151 -9.45 3.51 -5.34
C SER A 151 -10.08 3.33 -6.72
N GLY A 152 -10.95 2.32 -6.89
CA GLY A 152 -11.47 1.87 -8.18
C GLY A 152 -12.87 2.36 -8.57
N ALA A 153 -13.71 2.79 -7.62
CA ALA A 153 -15.17 2.74 -7.74
C ALA A 153 -15.74 3.51 -8.95
N TYR A 154 -15.01 4.51 -9.42
CA TYR A 154 -15.38 5.39 -10.51
C TYR A 154 -14.34 5.48 -11.63
N ARG A 155 -13.33 4.59 -11.62
CA ARG A 155 -12.33 4.51 -12.69
C ARG A 155 -13.00 4.14 -14.00
N ASP A 156 -12.46 4.69 -15.10
CA ASP A 156 -12.83 4.23 -16.43
C ASP A 156 -12.03 2.97 -16.81
N PHE A 157 -12.48 2.30 -17.86
CA PHE A 157 -11.83 1.08 -18.34
C PHE A 157 -10.37 1.31 -18.75
N ALA A 158 -10.01 2.51 -19.24
CA ALA A 158 -8.62 2.81 -19.59
C ALA A 158 -7.71 2.77 -18.35
N SER A 159 -8.19 3.30 -17.22
CA SER A 159 -7.49 3.25 -15.94
C SER A 159 -7.33 1.82 -15.43
N TYR A 160 -8.39 1.00 -15.47
CA TYR A 160 -8.29 -0.43 -15.12
C TYR A 160 -7.39 -1.21 -16.09
N GLN A 161 -7.44 -0.91 -17.38
CA GLN A 161 -6.58 -1.56 -18.36
C GLN A 161 -5.10 -1.26 -18.09
N HIS A 162 -4.77 -0.01 -17.72
CA HIS A 162 -3.43 0.35 -17.31
C HIS A 162 -3.00 -0.38 -16.03
N GLU A 163 -3.87 -0.42 -15.02
CA GLU A 163 -3.62 -1.17 -13.78
C GLU A 163 -3.33 -2.65 -14.06
N ILE A 164 -4.17 -3.32 -14.85
CA ILE A 164 -3.99 -4.73 -15.22
C ILE A 164 -2.67 -4.94 -15.97
N ASP A 165 -2.33 -4.04 -16.90
CA ASP A 165 -1.08 -4.12 -17.65
C ASP A 165 0.14 -3.99 -16.71
N VAL A 166 0.08 -3.12 -15.70
CA VAL A 166 1.13 -2.97 -14.66
C VAL A 166 1.17 -4.19 -13.74
N LEU A 167 0.03 -4.69 -13.27
CA LEU A 167 -0.03 -5.93 -12.47
C LEU A 167 0.63 -7.11 -13.20
N ALA A 168 0.41 -7.22 -14.52
CA ALA A 168 1.05 -8.24 -15.34
C ALA A 168 2.57 -8.05 -15.50
N LEU A 169 3.06 -6.81 -15.61
CA LEU A 169 4.51 -6.51 -15.58
C LEU A 169 5.17 -7.00 -14.28
N HIS A 170 4.43 -6.92 -13.17
CA HIS A 170 4.88 -7.35 -11.84
C HIS A 170 4.54 -8.82 -11.51
N GLY A 171 4.03 -9.57 -12.49
CA GLY A 171 3.85 -11.03 -12.41
C GLY A 171 2.64 -11.52 -11.62
N VAL A 172 1.70 -10.62 -11.31
CA VAL A 172 0.37 -10.95 -10.80
C VAL A 172 -0.37 -11.78 -11.85
N ASN A 173 -1.13 -12.78 -11.41
CA ASN A 173 -1.94 -13.63 -12.30
C ASN A 173 -3.38 -13.80 -11.84
N GLU A 174 -3.75 -13.29 -10.67
CA GLU A 174 -5.08 -13.38 -10.09
C GLU A 174 -5.48 -11.99 -9.57
N VAL A 175 -6.60 -11.45 -10.07
CA VAL A 175 -7.03 -10.08 -9.74
C VAL A 175 -8.49 -10.09 -9.34
N PHE A 176 -8.81 -9.52 -8.18
CA PHE A 176 -10.18 -9.42 -7.71
C PHE A 176 -10.99 -8.38 -8.47
N VAL A 177 -12.16 -8.77 -9.00
CA VAL A 177 -13.00 -7.90 -9.83
C VAL A 177 -14.32 -7.63 -9.12
N GLN A 178 -14.47 -6.42 -8.60
CA GLN A 178 -15.68 -5.96 -7.90
C GLN A 178 -16.63 -5.18 -8.82
N MET A 179 -16.09 -4.51 -9.85
CA MET A 179 -16.85 -3.71 -10.79
C MET A 179 -18.04 -4.48 -11.39
N GLY A 180 -19.26 -4.03 -11.11
CA GLY A 180 -20.51 -4.64 -11.59
C GLY A 180 -21.03 -5.83 -10.78
N ALA A 181 -20.41 -6.17 -9.64
CA ALA A 181 -20.79 -7.29 -8.78
C ALA A 181 -22.19 -7.17 -8.15
N GLU A 182 -22.82 -5.99 -8.21
CA GLU A 182 -24.20 -5.78 -7.80
C GLU A 182 -25.21 -6.35 -8.81
N TYR A 183 -24.83 -6.49 -10.09
CA TYR A 183 -25.73 -6.93 -11.15
C TYR A 183 -26.31 -8.34 -10.92
N PRO A 184 -25.52 -9.37 -10.54
CA PRO A 184 -26.06 -10.70 -10.27
C PRO A 184 -27.08 -10.70 -9.13
N TYR A 185 -26.85 -9.91 -8.07
CA TYR A 185 -27.84 -9.72 -7.00
C TYR A 185 -29.11 -9.03 -7.51
N TYR A 186 -28.95 -7.92 -8.23
CA TYR A 186 -30.05 -7.16 -8.82
C TYR A 186 -30.94 -8.05 -9.72
N LYS A 187 -30.34 -8.90 -10.55
CA LYS A 187 -31.07 -9.81 -11.43
C LYS A 187 -31.68 -11.01 -10.69
N ALA A 188 -30.91 -11.67 -9.82
CA ALA A 188 -31.36 -12.87 -9.15
C ALA A 188 -32.55 -12.57 -8.24
N LEU A 189 -32.45 -11.56 -7.36
CA LEU A 189 -33.45 -11.27 -6.33
C LEU A 189 -34.79 -10.78 -6.87
N GLN A 190 -34.84 -10.28 -8.11
CA GLN A 190 -36.11 -10.01 -8.82
C GLN A 190 -36.97 -11.26 -8.98
N SER A 191 -36.34 -12.43 -9.13
CA SER A 191 -37.03 -13.73 -9.20
C SER A 191 -37.50 -14.23 -7.82
N PHE A 192 -37.12 -13.53 -6.74
CA PHE A 192 -37.47 -13.85 -5.35
C PHE A 192 -38.34 -12.76 -4.71
N GLY A 193 -39.13 -12.07 -5.53
CA GLY A 193 -40.21 -11.18 -5.08
C GLY A 193 -39.81 -9.74 -4.78
N TYR A 194 -38.58 -9.32 -5.12
CA TYR A 194 -38.16 -7.93 -4.98
C TYR A 194 -38.35 -7.15 -6.28
N SER A 195 -38.88 -5.94 -6.18
CA SER A 195 -38.90 -4.99 -7.29
C SER A 195 -37.50 -4.44 -7.56
N GLY A 196 -37.28 -3.99 -8.80
CA GLY A 196 -36.04 -3.28 -9.13
C GLY A 196 -35.85 -1.99 -8.33
N ALA A 197 -36.92 -1.37 -7.83
CA ALA A 197 -36.84 -0.17 -7.00
C ALA A 197 -36.33 -0.49 -5.58
N GLU A 198 -36.84 -1.55 -4.95
CA GLU A 198 -36.37 -2.00 -3.63
C GLU A 198 -34.87 -2.33 -3.65
N LEU A 199 -34.43 -3.10 -4.66
CA LEU A 199 -33.02 -3.51 -4.76
C LEU A 199 -32.08 -2.32 -5.00
N ARG A 200 -32.50 -1.36 -5.82
CA ARG A 200 -31.71 -0.14 -6.07
C ARG A 200 -31.57 0.77 -4.85
N SER A 201 -32.50 0.71 -3.90
CA SER A 201 -32.37 1.41 -2.61
C SER A 201 -31.53 0.63 -1.61
N TRP A 202 -31.46 -0.69 -1.74
CA TRP A 202 -30.70 -1.58 -0.86
C TRP A 202 -29.23 -1.71 -1.26
N ILE A 203 -28.91 -1.62 -2.55
CA ILE A 203 -27.54 -1.59 -3.06
C ILE A 203 -26.95 -0.18 -2.80
N PRO A 204 -25.78 -0.08 -2.15
CA PRO A 204 -25.16 1.22 -1.90
C PRO A 204 -24.56 1.86 -3.15
N GLY A 205 -24.17 3.13 -3.04
CA GLY A 205 -23.34 3.81 -4.03
C GLY A 205 -22.01 3.07 -4.28
N PRO A 206 -21.43 3.17 -5.49
CA PRO A 206 -20.24 2.43 -5.90
C PRO A 206 -19.07 2.45 -4.90
N ALA A 207 -18.77 3.58 -4.26
CA ALA A 207 -17.65 3.67 -3.32
C ALA A 207 -17.83 2.77 -2.10
N HIS A 208 -19.08 2.42 -1.73
CA HIS A 208 -19.38 1.61 -0.55
C HIS A 208 -19.69 0.14 -0.87
N GLN A 209 -19.62 -0.27 -2.14
CA GLN A 209 -20.01 -1.62 -2.55
C GLN A 209 -19.07 -2.71 -2.00
N GLY A 210 -17.80 -2.42 -1.73
CA GLY A 210 -16.87 -3.37 -1.11
C GLY A 210 -17.38 -3.90 0.25
N TRP A 211 -17.84 -3.00 1.14
CA TRP A 211 -18.44 -3.40 2.43
C TRP A 211 -19.79 -4.08 2.30
N TRP A 212 -20.57 -3.75 1.27
CA TRP A 212 -21.82 -4.47 1.00
C TRP A 212 -21.57 -5.89 0.50
N LEU A 213 -20.56 -6.09 -0.35
CA LEU A 213 -20.14 -7.43 -0.77
C LEU A 213 -19.68 -8.26 0.42
N LEU A 214 -18.98 -7.66 1.39
CA LEU A 214 -18.60 -8.26 2.68
C LEU A 214 -19.76 -8.48 3.67
N GLN A 215 -21.01 -8.13 3.30
CA GLN A 215 -22.21 -8.20 4.15
C GLN A 215 -22.18 -7.28 5.39
N ASN A 216 -21.40 -6.19 5.36
CA ASN A 216 -21.23 -5.27 6.48
C ASN A 216 -22.26 -4.13 6.48
N MET A 217 -22.75 -3.72 5.33
CA MET A 217 -23.72 -2.63 5.24
C MET A 217 -24.68 -2.84 4.10
N SER A 218 -25.77 -2.07 4.08
CA SER A 218 -26.67 -1.96 2.94
C SER A 218 -27.29 -0.56 2.88
N GLY A 219 -27.68 -0.14 1.67
CA GLY A 219 -28.06 1.24 1.40
C GLY A 219 -26.89 2.21 1.62
N PHE A 220 -27.19 3.52 1.57
CA PHE A 220 -26.23 4.64 1.57
C PHE A 220 -25.72 5.06 0.19
N GLY A 221 -25.57 6.38 -0.03
CA GLY A 221 -25.21 6.96 -1.33
C GLY A 221 -26.24 6.73 -2.46
N GLY A 222 -27.38 6.11 -2.15
CA GLY A 222 -28.40 5.61 -3.09
C GLY A 222 -29.69 6.46 -3.16
N PRO A 223 -30.70 6.01 -3.94
CA PRO A 223 -30.73 4.73 -4.67
C PRO A 223 -29.89 4.77 -5.95
N VAL A 224 -29.20 3.67 -6.27
CA VAL A 224 -28.49 3.55 -7.56
C VAL A 224 -29.47 3.44 -8.73
N SER A 225 -29.10 3.91 -9.93
CA SER A 225 -29.96 3.74 -11.11
C SER A 225 -29.75 2.38 -11.77
N GLU A 226 -30.77 1.90 -12.48
CA GLU A 226 -30.63 0.68 -13.29
C GLU A 226 -29.63 0.88 -14.45
N GLN A 227 -29.53 2.10 -14.98
CA GLN A 227 -28.54 2.43 -16.00
C GLN A 227 -27.11 2.28 -15.43
N LEU A 228 -26.85 2.78 -14.22
CA LEU A 228 -25.54 2.67 -13.57
C LEU A 228 -25.17 1.20 -13.31
N ILE A 229 -26.10 0.40 -12.77
CA ILE A 229 -25.90 -1.04 -12.56
C ILE A 229 -25.49 -1.74 -13.88
N ASN A 230 -26.20 -1.44 -14.97
CA ASN A 230 -25.92 -2.03 -16.27
C ASN A 230 -24.59 -1.55 -16.88
N ALA A 231 -24.25 -0.27 -16.69
CA ALA A 231 -23.01 0.32 -17.17
C ALA A 231 -21.79 -0.28 -16.44
N ARG A 232 -21.81 -0.32 -15.10
CA ARG A 232 -20.78 -0.98 -14.29
C ARG A 232 -20.62 -2.45 -14.64
N ALA A 233 -21.74 -3.16 -14.86
CA ALA A 233 -21.69 -4.55 -15.30
C ALA A 233 -21.12 -4.73 -16.72
N ALA A 234 -21.20 -3.72 -17.59
CA ALA A 234 -20.55 -3.76 -18.91
C ALA A 234 -19.04 -3.58 -18.78
N GLU A 235 -18.62 -2.64 -17.94
CA GLU A 235 -17.22 -2.36 -17.66
C GLU A 235 -16.53 -3.52 -16.92
N GLY A 236 -17.19 -4.10 -15.92
CA GLY A 236 -16.75 -5.33 -15.27
C GLY A 236 -16.55 -6.48 -16.26
N ARG A 237 -17.40 -6.59 -17.29
CA ARG A 237 -17.18 -7.56 -18.37
C ARG A 237 -15.90 -7.25 -19.15
N GLN A 238 -15.66 -5.99 -19.53
CA GLN A 238 -14.43 -5.60 -20.21
C GLN A 238 -13.18 -5.92 -19.37
N ILE A 239 -13.23 -5.67 -18.05
CA ILE A 239 -12.16 -6.02 -17.10
C ILE A 239 -11.90 -7.52 -17.11
N THR A 240 -12.94 -8.34 -16.96
CA THR A 240 -12.78 -9.81 -16.97
C THR A 240 -12.27 -10.34 -18.30
N ASP A 241 -12.66 -9.74 -19.42
CA ASP A 241 -12.18 -10.12 -20.75
C ASP A 241 -10.71 -9.73 -20.94
N GLN A 242 -10.28 -8.56 -20.45
CA GLN A 242 -8.89 -8.12 -20.48
C GLN A 242 -7.98 -9.06 -19.66
N LEU A 243 -8.39 -9.42 -18.45
CA LEU A 243 -7.66 -10.36 -17.60
C LEU A 243 -7.49 -11.73 -18.29
N ARG A 244 -8.58 -12.30 -18.83
CA ARG A 244 -8.53 -13.57 -19.56
C ARG A 244 -7.67 -13.49 -20.82
N ALA A 245 -7.73 -12.38 -21.56
CA ALA A 245 -6.89 -12.18 -22.73
C ALA A 245 -5.39 -12.19 -22.37
N LEU A 246 -5.03 -11.72 -21.18
CA LEU A 246 -3.66 -11.81 -20.68
C LEU A 246 -3.31 -13.18 -20.05
N GLY A 247 -4.24 -14.13 -20.00
CA GLY A 247 -4.05 -15.40 -19.31
C GLY A 247 -4.06 -15.28 -17.78
N MET A 248 -4.57 -14.17 -17.25
CA MET A 248 -4.81 -13.95 -15.83
C MET A 248 -6.21 -14.42 -15.45
N THR A 249 -6.40 -14.73 -14.17
CA THR A 249 -7.68 -15.16 -13.62
C THR A 249 -8.42 -13.96 -13.01
N PRO A 250 -9.61 -13.60 -13.53
CA PRO A 250 -10.50 -12.69 -12.80
C PRO A 250 -11.10 -13.41 -11.60
N VAL A 251 -10.72 -13.04 -10.38
CA VAL A 251 -11.35 -13.56 -9.17
C VAL A 251 -12.69 -12.87 -9.00
N LEU A 252 -13.80 -13.62 -9.06
CA LEU A 252 -15.15 -13.06 -9.02
C LEU A 252 -15.77 -13.23 -7.63
N PRO A 253 -16.63 -12.30 -7.16
CA PRO A 253 -17.39 -12.51 -5.92
C PRO A 253 -18.28 -13.77 -6.02
N GLY A 254 -18.35 -14.57 -4.97
CA GLY A 254 -19.30 -15.69 -4.88
C GLY A 254 -20.56 -15.35 -4.08
N TYR A 255 -21.50 -16.29 -4.02
CA TYR A 255 -22.73 -16.12 -3.23
C TYR A 255 -22.71 -16.98 -1.96
N TYR A 256 -22.91 -16.32 -0.82
CA TYR A 256 -22.85 -16.96 0.49
C TYR A 256 -23.96 -16.49 1.45
N GLY A 257 -25.10 -16.07 0.88
CA GLY A 257 -26.35 -15.94 1.62
C GLY A 257 -26.85 -14.51 1.81
N THR A 258 -26.26 -13.51 1.16
CA THR A 258 -26.72 -12.12 1.28
C THR A 258 -28.13 -11.97 0.72
N VAL A 259 -29.08 -11.49 1.53
CA VAL A 259 -30.44 -11.14 1.09
C VAL A 259 -30.93 -9.83 1.71
N PRO A 260 -31.84 -9.10 1.06
CA PRO A 260 -32.42 -7.89 1.65
C PRO A 260 -33.39 -8.23 2.79
N PRO A 261 -33.75 -7.24 3.64
CA PRO A 261 -34.78 -7.41 4.65
C PRO A 261 -36.12 -7.92 4.09
N GLY A 262 -36.87 -8.66 4.91
CA GLY A 262 -38.21 -9.17 4.56
C GLY A 262 -38.20 -10.33 3.55
N PHE A 263 -37.09 -11.06 3.45
CA PHE A 263 -36.93 -12.14 2.47
C PHE A 263 -37.88 -13.32 2.74
N THR A 264 -38.13 -13.65 4.01
CA THR A 264 -39.01 -14.76 4.42
C THR A 264 -40.47 -14.54 4.04
N ASP A 265 -40.93 -13.28 4.06
CA ASP A 265 -42.31 -12.93 3.73
C ASP A 265 -42.60 -13.15 2.24
N ARG A 266 -41.58 -12.99 1.40
CA ARG A 266 -41.64 -13.15 -0.06
C ARG A 266 -41.34 -14.59 -0.49
N ASN A 267 -40.61 -15.35 0.32
CA ASN A 267 -40.09 -16.66 -0.04
C ASN A 267 -40.45 -17.69 1.05
N PRO A 268 -41.64 -18.30 0.97
CA PRO A 268 -42.09 -19.31 1.93
C PRO A 268 -41.08 -20.44 2.09
N GLY A 269 -40.77 -20.77 3.36
CA GLY A 269 -39.80 -21.81 3.71
C GLY A 269 -38.35 -21.33 3.80
N ALA A 270 -38.05 -20.07 3.44
CA ALA A 270 -36.74 -19.48 3.69
C ALA A 270 -36.49 -19.32 5.20
N LYS A 271 -35.22 -19.41 5.60
CA LYS A 271 -34.77 -19.11 6.96
C LYS A 271 -33.66 -18.07 6.85
N VAL A 272 -33.83 -16.95 7.54
CA VAL A 272 -32.84 -15.88 7.56
C VAL A 272 -32.42 -15.60 9.00
N VAL A 273 -31.16 -15.20 9.16
CA VAL A 273 -30.61 -14.70 10.41
C VAL A 273 -30.31 -13.22 10.23
N ALA A 274 -31.02 -12.38 11.00
CA ALA A 274 -30.73 -10.95 11.04
C ALA A 274 -29.30 -10.74 11.58
N GLN A 275 -28.51 -9.95 10.86
CA GLN A 275 -27.09 -9.77 11.15
C GLN A 275 -26.78 -8.59 12.09
N GLY A 276 -27.79 -7.78 12.42
CA GLY A 276 -27.62 -6.60 13.27
C GLY A 276 -26.89 -5.47 12.55
N ASP A 277 -26.11 -4.71 13.31
CA ASP A 277 -25.43 -3.52 12.82
C ASP A 277 -23.90 -3.72 12.79
N TRP A 278 -23.23 -3.03 11.87
CA TRP A 278 -21.77 -2.89 11.80
C TRP A 278 -21.45 -1.40 11.64
N VAL A 279 -20.71 -0.84 12.61
CA VAL A 279 -20.35 0.59 12.73
C VAL A 279 -21.48 1.54 12.32
N GLY A 280 -22.67 1.36 12.89
CA GLY A 280 -23.82 2.24 12.64
C GLY A 280 -24.63 1.94 11.36
N PHE A 281 -24.20 1.00 10.52
CA PHE A 281 -24.99 0.52 9.37
C PHE A 281 -25.72 -0.77 9.67
N GLN A 282 -26.94 -0.88 9.14
CA GLN A 282 -27.67 -2.14 9.14
C GLN A 282 -27.04 -3.12 8.14
N ARG A 283 -26.66 -4.30 8.63
CA ARG A 283 -26.16 -5.40 7.80
C ARG A 283 -27.32 -6.04 7.01
N PRO A 284 -27.08 -6.55 5.79
CA PRO A 284 -28.04 -7.41 5.11
C PRO A 284 -28.34 -8.68 5.92
N ASP A 285 -29.53 -9.25 5.72
CA ASP A 285 -29.91 -10.51 6.35
C ASP A 285 -29.10 -11.68 5.74
N TRP A 286 -28.83 -12.71 6.54
CA TRP A 286 -28.12 -13.90 6.10
C TRP A 286 -29.08 -15.07 5.88
N LEU A 287 -29.29 -15.45 4.63
CA LEU A 287 -30.05 -16.64 4.24
C LEU A 287 -29.27 -17.90 4.65
N ASP A 288 -29.87 -18.69 5.54
CA ASP A 288 -29.31 -19.95 6.06
C ASP A 288 -28.85 -20.84 4.90
N PRO A 289 -27.52 -21.07 4.74
CA PRO A 289 -27.04 -21.83 3.60
C PRO A 289 -27.49 -23.29 3.58
N THR A 290 -27.92 -23.83 4.71
CA THR A 290 -28.43 -25.21 4.82
C THR A 290 -29.89 -25.34 4.35
N ASN A 291 -30.58 -24.23 4.10
CA ASN A 291 -31.95 -24.19 3.63
C ASN A 291 -32.06 -24.38 2.11
N ALA A 292 -33.05 -25.15 1.63
CA ALA A 292 -33.25 -25.40 0.20
C ALA A 292 -33.50 -24.12 -0.66
N VAL A 293 -33.96 -23.03 -0.06
CA VAL A 293 -34.09 -21.74 -0.74
C VAL A 293 -32.72 -21.16 -1.09
N PHE A 294 -31.70 -21.34 -0.24
CA PHE A 294 -30.33 -20.89 -0.52
C PHE A 294 -29.81 -21.42 -1.85
N THR A 295 -29.95 -22.73 -2.09
CA THR A 295 -29.50 -23.37 -3.34
C THR A 295 -30.16 -22.73 -4.57
N ARG A 296 -31.45 -22.36 -4.48
CA ARG A 296 -32.17 -21.70 -5.58
C ARG A 296 -31.68 -20.28 -5.81
N VAL A 297 -31.42 -19.51 -4.75
CA VAL A 297 -30.88 -18.14 -4.87
C VAL A 297 -29.45 -18.18 -5.41
N ALA A 298 -28.61 -19.05 -4.89
CA ALA A 298 -27.24 -19.25 -5.37
C ALA A 298 -27.21 -19.62 -6.86
N ALA A 299 -28.07 -20.56 -7.30
CA ALA A 299 -28.18 -20.93 -8.71
C ALA A 299 -28.60 -19.74 -9.59
N ALA A 300 -29.56 -18.92 -9.14
CA ALA A 300 -29.99 -17.73 -9.88
C ALA A 300 -28.89 -16.66 -9.93
N TYR A 301 -28.17 -16.46 -8.82
CA TYR A 301 -27.02 -15.56 -8.74
C TYR A 301 -25.93 -15.97 -9.73
N TYR A 302 -25.47 -17.22 -9.66
CA TYR A 302 -24.38 -17.70 -10.52
C TYR A 302 -24.79 -17.75 -11.99
N ALA A 303 -26.07 -18.03 -12.30
CA ALA A 303 -26.57 -17.93 -13.68
C ALA A 303 -26.50 -16.49 -14.21
N ALA A 304 -26.91 -15.51 -13.41
CA ALA A 304 -26.83 -14.09 -13.78
C ALA A 304 -25.37 -13.62 -13.91
N GLN A 305 -24.50 -14.03 -12.98
CA GLN A 305 -23.07 -13.71 -13.01
C GLN A 305 -22.39 -14.31 -14.25
N ARG A 306 -22.56 -15.61 -14.50
CA ARG A 306 -22.02 -16.28 -15.70
C ARG A 306 -22.47 -15.60 -16.99
N THR A 307 -23.75 -15.25 -17.08
CA THR A 307 -24.31 -14.57 -18.26
C THR A 307 -23.59 -13.25 -18.53
N ARG A 308 -23.27 -12.50 -17.46
CA ARG A 308 -22.68 -11.16 -17.60
C ARG A 308 -21.17 -11.19 -17.76
N PHE A 309 -20.48 -11.96 -16.92
CA PHE A 309 -19.02 -11.92 -16.74
C PHE A 309 -18.30 -13.17 -17.23
N GLY A 310 -19.00 -14.25 -17.59
CA GLY A 310 -18.40 -15.56 -17.88
C GLY A 310 -17.97 -16.31 -16.62
N ASP A 311 -17.35 -17.47 -16.80
CA ASP A 311 -16.84 -18.30 -15.70
C ASP A 311 -15.45 -17.85 -15.23
N SER A 312 -15.13 -18.11 -13.96
CA SER A 312 -13.79 -18.03 -13.38
C SER A 312 -13.40 -19.38 -12.77
N THR A 313 -12.13 -19.53 -12.44
CA THR A 313 -11.63 -20.64 -11.62
C THR A 313 -11.53 -20.28 -10.16
N LEU A 314 -11.58 -19.00 -9.78
CA LEU A 314 -11.46 -18.54 -8.40
C LEU A 314 -12.66 -17.64 -8.04
N TYR A 315 -13.31 -17.92 -6.90
CA TYR A 315 -14.43 -17.13 -6.40
C TYR A 315 -14.21 -16.74 -4.94
N LYS A 316 -14.37 -15.44 -4.66
CA LYS A 316 -14.08 -14.87 -3.34
C LYS A 316 -15.35 -14.71 -2.50
N MET A 317 -15.34 -15.26 -1.28
CA MET A 317 -16.47 -15.25 -0.35
C MET A 317 -15.99 -15.22 1.10
N ASP A 318 -16.52 -14.30 1.91
CA ASP A 318 -16.03 -14.02 3.26
C ASP A 318 -17.16 -14.18 4.28
N LEU A 319 -17.43 -15.44 4.65
CA LEU A 319 -18.53 -15.81 5.54
C LEU A 319 -18.35 -15.18 6.94
N LEU A 320 -19.35 -14.41 7.41
CA LEU A 320 -19.34 -13.76 8.73
C LEU A 320 -18.12 -12.82 8.92
N HIS A 321 -17.86 -11.98 7.92
CA HIS A 321 -16.80 -10.99 7.98
C HIS A 321 -17.08 -9.89 9.02
N GLU A 322 -16.06 -9.58 9.83
CA GLU A 322 -16.09 -8.57 10.91
C GLU A 322 -17.33 -8.62 11.81
N GLY A 323 -17.68 -9.83 12.23
CA GLY A 323 -18.86 -10.08 13.03
C GLY A 323 -19.90 -10.81 12.21
N GLY A 324 -21.12 -10.28 12.20
CA GLY A 324 -22.28 -11.09 11.85
C GLY A 324 -22.56 -12.15 12.92
N LEU A 325 -23.75 -12.75 12.85
CA LEU A 325 -24.21 -13.73 13.82
C LEU A 325 -24.67 -14.99 13.09
N PRO A 326 -24.16 -16.18 13.47
CA PRO A 326 -24.65 -17.40 12.86
C PRO A 326 -26.07 -17.76 13.34
N GLY A 327 -26.54 -17.16 14.44
CA GLY A 327 -27.80 -17.52 15.06
C GLY A 327 -27.81 -18.99 15.45
N SER A 328 -28.81 -19.74 14.97
CA SER A 328 -28.91 -21.20 15.16
C SER A 328 -28.28 -22.01 14.03
N VAL A 329 -27.72 -21.37 13.00
CA VAL A 329 -27.11 -22.05 11.85
C VAL A 329 -25.76 -22.65 12.26
N ASN A 330 -25.56 -23.93 11.96
CA ASN A 330 -24.27 -24.57 12.13
C ASN A 330 -23.29 -24.07 11.06
N VAL A 331 -22.22 -23.38 11.46
CA VAL A 331 -21.25 -22.77 10.54
C VAL A 331 -20.51 -23.81 9.68
N THR A 332 -20.25 -25.02 10.20
CA THR A 332 -19.62 -26.10 9.42
C THR A 332 -20.54 -26.57 8.31
N ASP A 333 -21.82 -26.80 8.62
CA ASP A 333 -22.81 -27.23 7.63
C ASP A 333 -23.09 -26.11 6.61
N ALA A 334 -23.10 -24.85 7.08
CA ALA A 334 -23.24 -23.69 6.21
C ALA A 334 -22.07 -23.57 5.23
N ALA A 335 -20.83 -23.71 5.70
CA ALA A 335 -19.65 -23.69 4.83
C ALA A 335 -19.68 -24.84 3.81
N THR A 336 -20.13 -26.03 4.22
CA THR A 336 -20.33 -27.18 3.31
C THR A 336 -21.32 -26.83 2.21
N ALA A 337 -22.47 -26.22 2.57
CA ALA A 337 -23.51 -25.86 1.62
C ALA A 337 -23.09 -24.72 0.67
N VAL A 338 -22.33 -23.73 1.17
CA VAL A 338 -21.76 -22.64 0.35
C VAL A 338 -20.79 -23.22 -0.69
N GLN A 339 -19.84 -24.06 -0.26
CA GLN A 339 -18.89 -24.68 -1.20
C GLN A 339 -19.60 -25.60 -2.19
N HIS A 340 -20.60 -26.37 -1.76
CA HIS A 340 -21.39 -27.22 -2.64
C HIS A 340 -22.16 -26.41 -3.70
N ALA A 341 -22.72 -25.25 -3.33
CA ALA A 341 -23.40 -24.37 -4.28
C ALA A 341 -22.40 -23.79 -5.30
N LEU A 342 -21.20 -23.41 -4.87
CA LEU A 342 -20.12 -23.01 -5.76
C LEU A 342 -19.74 -24.15 -6.71
N ASP A 343 -19.45 -25.35 -6.21
CA ASP A 343 -19.05 -26.51 -7.03
C ASP A 343 -20.17 -26.94 -8.00
N THR A 344 -21.43 -26.78 -7.62
CA THR A 344 -22.58 -27.07 -8.50
C THR A 344 -22.64 -26.08 -9.65
N ALA A 345 -22.43 -24.79 -9.38
CA ALA A 345 -22.43 -23.77 -10.41
C ALA A 345 -21.16 -23.85 -11.28
N HIS A 346 -20.00 -24.00 -10.64
CA HIS A 346 -18.66 -23.93 -11.24
C HIS A 346 -17.81 -25.13 -10.77
N PRO A 347 -18.00 -26.33 -11.35
CA PRO A 347 -17.21 -27.50 -11.00
C PRO A 347 -15.72 -27.23 -11.18
N GLY A 348 -14.92 -27.46 -10.13
CA GLY A 348 -13.48 -27.19 -10.21
C GLY A 348 -13.06 -25.75 -9.87
N ALA A 349 -13.97 -24.87 -9.43
CA ALA A 349 -13.62 -23.55 -8.90
C ALA A 349 -13.10 -23.52 -7.44
N THR A 350 -12.05 -22.76 -7.15
CA THR A 350 -11.49 -22.58 -5.80
C THR A 350 -12.22 -21.46 -5.05
N TRP A 351 -12.57 -21.71 -3.79
CA TRP A 351 -13.05 -20.69 -2.87
C TRP A 351 -11.86 -19.89 -2.31
N VAL A 352 -11.76 -18.61 -2.67
CA VAL A 352 -10.83 -17.65 -2.06
C VAL A 352 -11.47 -16.98 -0.83
N ILE A 353 -10.77 -16.97 0.30
CA ILE A 353 -11.26 -16.34 1.54
C ILE A 353 -10.17 -15.48 2.19
N LEU A 354 -10.55 -14.32 2.73
CA LEU A 354 -9.64 -13.41 3.40
C LEU A 354 -9.25 -13.96 4.79
N GLY A 355 -7.94 -14.01 5.04
CA GLY A 355 -7.37 -14.19 6.36
C GLY A 355 -7.41 -12.87 7.14
N TRP A 356 -8.50 -12.59 7.84
CA TRP A 356 -8.70 -11.36 8.61
C TRP A 356 -9.36 -11.65 9.96
N GLN A 357 -8.80 -11.08 11.03
CA GLN A 357 -9.20 -11.35 12.42
C GLN A 357 -9.31 -12.86 12.70
N ASN A 358 -10.52 -13.36 12.95
CA ASN A 358 -10.80 -14.78 13.23
C ASN A 358 -11.23 -15.58 11.99
N ASN A 359 -11.27 -14.96 10.81
CA ASN A 359 -11.66 -15.60 9.56
C ASN A 359 -10.44 -16.10 8.76
N PRO A 360 -10.57 -17.26 8.07
CA PRO A 360 -11.65 -18.24 8.22
C PRO A 360 -11.62 -18.91 9.61
N SER A 361 -12.80 -19.10 10.21
CA SER A 361 -12.90 -19.79 11.49
C SER A 361 -12.63 -21.30 11.36
N ALA A 362 -12.25 -21.95 12.45
CA ALA A 362 -12.06 -23.40 12.47
C ALA A 362 -13.34 -24.18 12.05
N ALA A 363 -14.52 -23.62 12.31
CA ALA A 363 -15.80 -24.21 11.91
C ALA A 363 -15.99 -24.16 10.38
N VAL A 364 -15.61 -23.06 9.72
CA VAL A 364 -15.60 -22.95 8.26
C VAL A 364 -14.63 -23.98 7.67
N LEU A 365 -13.39 -24.02 8.16
CA LEU A 365 -12.36 -24.93 7.66
C LEU A 365 -12.69 -26.43 7.84
N LYS A 366 -13.56 -26.76 8.80
CA LYS A 366 -14.05 -28.12 9.00
C LYS A 366 -15.09 -28.55 7.96
N GLY A 367 -15.82 -27.60 7.38
CA GLY A 367 -16.95 -27.85 6.47
C GLY A 367 -16.57 -27.87 4.99
N VAL A 368 -15.32 -27.54 4.65
CA VAL A 368 -14.89 -27.38 3.26
C VAL A 368 -13.88 -28.45 2.86
N ASP A 369 -13.88 -28.81 1.58
CA ASP A 369 -12.72 -29.40 0.94
C ASP A 369 -11.62 -28.34 0.88
N LYS A 370 -10.62 -28.51 1.74
CA LYS A 370 -9.47 -27.61 1.87
C LYS A 370 -8.62 -27.55 0.61
N ALA A 371 -8.57 -28.61 -0.21
CA ALA A 371 -7.83 -28.57 -1.47
C ALA A 371 -8.47 -27.63 -2.51
N ARG A 372 -9.70 -27.18 -2.23
CA ARG A 372 -10.54 -26.33 -3.08
C ARG A 372 -10.76 -24.96 -2.41
N MET A 373 -9.88 -24.59 -1.49
CA MET A 373 -9.87 -23.29 -0.81
C MET A 373 -8.47 -22.67 -0.87
N LEU A 374 -8.41 -21.36 -1.06
CA LEU A 374 -7.19 -20.55 -0.93
C LEU A 374 -7.44 -19.43 0.07
N ILE A 375 -6.63 -19.37 1.13
CA ILE A 375 -6.69 -18.27 2.11
C ILE A 375 -5.73 -17.17 1.67
N VAL A 376 -6.21 -15.96 1.40
CA VAL A 376 -5.36 -14.78 1.16
C VAL A 376 -5.10 -14.07 2.49
N ASP A 377 -3.92 -14.26 3.07
CA ASP A 377 -3.63 -13.86 4.46
C ASP A 377 -3.31 -12.37 4.59
N GLY A 378 -4.30 -11.51 4.87
CA GLY A 378 -4.08 -10.07 5.07
C GLY A 378 -3.30 -9.69 6.34
N LEU A 379 -2.88 -10.67 7.14
CA LEU A 379 -2.25 -10.45 8.45
C LEU A 379 -0.84 -11.04 8.54
N SER A 380 -0.25 -11.53 7.44
CA SER A 380 1.04 -12.22 7.49
C SER A 380 2.17 -11.34 8.02
N ASP A 381 2.05 -10.01 7.95
CA ASP A 381 3.05 -9.06 8.43
C ASP A 381 2.66 -8.28 9.69
N ARG A 382 1.41 -8.41 10.16
CA ARG A 382 0.86 -7.63 11.27
C ARG A 382 1.28 -8.16 12.64
N TYR A 383 1.20 -9.48 12.82
CA TYR A 383 1.42 -10.13 14.12
C TYR A 383 2.67 -11.00 14.13
N ASP A 384 3.24 -11.19 15.32
CA ASP A 384 4.35 -12.10 15.56
C ASP A 384 3.85 -13.51 15.90
N ASN A 385 4.74 -14.51 15.76
CA ASN A 385 4.50 -15.90 16.17
C ASN A 385 3.27 -16.58 15.54
N LEU A 386 2.93 -16.20 14.29
CA LEU A 386 1.87 -16.84 13.52
C LEU A 386 2.25 -18.26 13.12
N ASP A 387 1.39 -19.24 13.44
CA ASP A 387 1.51 -20.63 12.95
C ASP A 387 0.31 -20.99 12.06
N ARG A 388 0.36 -20.55 10.81
CA ARG A 388 -0.70 -20.77 9.82
C ARG A 388 -0.92 -22.24 9.49
N GLU A 389 0.13 -23.06 9.52
CA GLU A 389 0.02 -24.49 9.23
C GLU A 389 -0.92 -25.20 10.21
N THR A 390 -0.75 -24.92 11.50
CA THR A 390 -1.62 -25.48 12.55
C THR A 390 -2.98 -24.80 12.55
N ALA A 391 -3.02 -23.45 12.51
CA ALA A 391 -4.27 -22.69 12.58
C ALA A 391 -5.23 -23.02 11.43
N TRP A 392 -4.71 -23.29 10.24
CA TRP A 392 -5.52 -23.60 9.06
C TRP A 392 -5.48 -25.08 8.66
N GLY A 393 -4.77 -25.91 9.43
CA GLY A 393 -4.72 -27.36 9.29
C GLY A 393 -4.43 -27.81 7.86
N GLY A 394 -3.37 -27.25 7.27
CA GLY A 394 -2.89 -27.58 5.92
C GLY A 394 -3.72 -27.01 4.75
N THR A 395 -4.64 -26.08 5.00
CA THR A 395 -5.37 -25.39 3.90
C THR A 395 -4.40 -24.52 3.10
N PRO A 396 -4.40 -24.56 1.76
CA PRO A 396 -3.58 -23.69 0.92
C PRO A 396 -3.78 -22.21 1.27
N TYR A 397 -2.68 -21.47 1.35
CA TYR A 397 -2.74 -20.04 1.65
C TYR A 397 -1.68 -19.24 0.90
N ALA A 398 -1.93 -17.94 0.73
CA ALA A 398 -1.01 -16.96 0.18
C ALA A 398 -0.54 -16.00 1.28
N PHE A 399 0.76 -15.74 1.34
CA PHE A 399 1.36 -14.74 2.22
C PHE A 399 0.88 -13.36 1.77
N GLY A 400 0.21 -12.61 2.64
CA GLY A 400 -0.38 -11.33 2.28
C GLY A 400 0.01 -10.18 3.20
N ALA A 401 -0.20 -8.96 2.71
CA ALA A 401 -0.06 -7.75 3.50
C ALA A 401 -1.16 -6.76 3.11
N ILE A 402 -1.80 -6.18 4.13
CA ILE A 402 -2.61 -4.97 4.03
C ILE A 402 -1.71 -3.83 4.51
N ASP A 403 -0.87 -3.33 3.63
CA ASP A 403 0.11 -2.27 3.91
C ASP A 403 -0.48 -0.85 3.86
N ASN A 404 -1.77 -0.76 3.51
CA ASN A 404 -2.53 0.47 3.43
C ASN A 404 -3.98 0.21 3.88
N PHE A 405 -4.50 1.02 4.79
CA PHE A 405 -5.89 1.03 5.22
C PHE A 405 -6.59 2.31 4.75
N GLY A 406 -7.85 2.22 4.32
CA GLY A 406 -8.63 3.38 3.85
C GLY A 406 -8.10 4.11 2.60
N GLY A 407 -6.98 3.68 2.01
CA GLY A 407 -6.26 4.49 1.02
C GLY A 407 -5.50 5.66 1.63
N HIS A 408 -5.10 5.60 2.92
CA HIS A 408 -4.32 6.68 3.55
C HIS A 408 -3.10 7.04 2.70
N THR A 409 -2.74 8.33 2.68
CA THR A 409 -1.56 8.82 1.94
C THR A 409 -0.23 8.57 2.65
N SER A 410 -0.19 7.73 3.69
CA SER A 410 1.01 7.49 4.49
C SER A 410 2.05 6.64 3.72
N ILE A 411 3.35 6.92 3.94
CA ILE A 411 4.43 6.11 3.36
C ILE A 411 5.02 5.11 4.35
N GLY A 412 5.17 3.86 3.90
CA GLY A 412 5.89 2.83 4.65
C GLY A 412 5.18 1.48 4.69
N ALA A 413 5.91 0.46 5.14
CA ALA A 413 5.46 -0.92 5.20
C ALA A 413 6.42 -1.78 6.04
N ASN A 414 5.94 -2.94 6.51
CA ASN A 414 6.72 -3.91 7.30
C ASN A 414 7.69 -4.76 6.42
N THR A 415 8.46 -4.14 5.53
CA THR A 415 9.18 -4.88 4.46
C THR A 415 10.25 -5.87 4.97
N SER A 416 10.83 -5.65 6.17
CA SER A 416 11.70 -6.66 6.83
C SER A 416 10.97 -7.97 7.09
N THR A 417 9.72 -7.85 7.52
CA THR A 417 8.89 -8.99 7.85
C THR A 417 8.57 -9.78 6.60
N TRP A 418 8.27 -9.09 5.49
CA TRP A 418 7.94 -9.75 4.23
C TRP A 418 9.08 -10.62 3.71
N VAL A 419 10.26 -10.02 3.48
CA VAL A 419 11.39 -10.73 2.87
C VAL A 419 11.90 -11.89 3.74
N SER A 420 11.80 -11.78 5.06
CA SER A 420 12.28 -12.82 5.98
C SER A 420 11.24 -13.92 6.21
N ARG A 421 9.98 -13.54 6.49
CA ARG A 421 8.92 -14.47 6.87
C ARG A 421 8.39 -15.24 5.67
N PHE A 422 8.26 -14.60 4.51
CA PHE A 422 7.88 -15.31 3.28
C PHE A 422 8.86 -16.45 2.99
N GLN A 423 10.17 -16.17 3.00
CA GLN A 423 11.20 -17.19 2.78
C GLN A 423 11.19 -18.28 3.86
N GLN A 424 10.99 -17.89 5.13
CA GLN A 424 10.86 -18.85 6.24
C GLN A 424 9.68 -19.81 6.03
N TRP A 425 8.52 -19.29 5.59
CA TRP A 425 7.33 -20.09 5.38
C TRP A 425 7.45 -20.95 4.12
N LEU A 426 7.93 -20.36 3.01
CA LEU A 426 8.16 -21.07 1.75
C LEU A 426 9.12 -22.26 1.91
N SER A 427 10.18 -22.09 2.72
CA SER A 427 11.16 -23.16 2.98
C SER A 427 10.78 -24.14 4.09
N LYS A 428 9.64 -23.92 4.77
CA LYS A 428 9.17 -24.82 5.84
C LYS A 428 8.78 -26.17 5.24
N LYS A 429 9.22 -27.26 5.89
CA LYS A 429 8.84 -28.62 5.49
C LYS A 429 7.33 -28.79 5.56
N ASN A 430 6.73 -29.29 4.46
CA ASN A 430 5.29 -29.47 4.30
C ASN A 430 4.48 -28.17 4.42
N SER A 431 5.04 -27.02 4.00
CA SER A 431 4.27 -25.78 4.00
C SER A 431 3.06 -25.87 3.07
N ALA A 432 1.92 -25.34 3.54
CA ALA A 432 0.74 -25.12 2.70
C ALA A 432 0.75 -23.76 1.99
N LEU A 433 1.84 -22.99 2.09
CA LEU A 433 2.02 -21.75 1.34
C LEU A 433 2.05 -22.04 -0.16
N GLN A 434 1.16 -21.38 -0.91
CA GLN A 434 1.00 -21.54 -2.36
C GLN A 434 0.97 -20.18 -3.10
N GLY A 435 1.22 -19.06 -2.42
CA GLY A 435 1.12 -17.77 -3.08
C GLY A 435 1.60 -16.55 -2.30
N ILE A 436 1.51 -15.41 -2.97
CA ILE A 436 1.51 -14.07 -2.37
C ILE A 436 0.16 -13.39 -2.65
N ALA A 437 -0.26 -12.48 -1.78
CA ALA A 437 -1.50 -11.71 -1.90
C ALA A 437 -1.26 -10.23 -1.55
N TYR A 438 -1.18 -9.36 -2.56
CA TYR A 438 -1.07 -7.92 -2.35
C TYR A 438 -2.47 -7.34 -2.08
N LEU A 439 -2.71 -6.88 -0.85
CA LEU A 439 -4.05 -6.59 -0.33
C LEU A 439 -4.19 -5.16 0.23
N PRO A 440 -3.66 -4.09 -0.40
CA PRO A 440 -3.93 -2.74 0.09
C PRO A 440 -5.43 -2.47 0.06
N GLU A 441 -5.97 -1.79 1.08
CA GLU A 441 -7.35 -1.31 1.03
C GLU A 441 -7.51 -0.18 0.01
N GLY A 442 -6.46 0.59 -0.29
CA GLY A 442 -6.46 1.54 -1.39
C GLY A 442 -5.15 1.51 -2.16
N THR A 443 -5.24 1.18 -3.46
CA THR A 443 -4.13 1.23 -4.41
C THR A 443 -3.81 2.65 -4.89
N GLY A 444 -2.62 2.84 -5.45
CA GLY A 444 -2.18 4.11 -6.05
C GLY A 444 -1.22 4.94 -5.19
N GLY A 445 -0.67 4.35 -4.13
CA GLY A 445 0.43 4.89 -3.32
C GLY A 445 1.47 3.82 -3.00
N ASN A 446 2.56 4.19 -2.32
CA ASN A 446 3.64 3.28 -1.89
C ASN A 446 4.22 2.36 -2.99
N PRO A 447 4.71 2.91 -4.13
CA PRO A 447 5.19 2.10 -5.25
C PRO A 447 6.33 1.13 -4.88
N ALA A 448 7.22 1.50 -3.95
CA ALA A 448 8.29 0.61 -3.49
C ALA A 448 7.75 -0.62 -2.73
N SER A 449 6.62 -0.44 -2.06
CA SER A 449 5.95 -1.49 -1.30
C SER A 449 5.37 -2.56 -2.23
N PHE A 450 4.60 -2.11 -3.22
CA PHE A 450 4.02 -2.95 -4.27
C PHE A 450 5.09 -3.79 -4.98
N ASP A 451 6.12 -3.10 -5.48
CA ASP A 451 7.21 -3.68 -6.26
C ASP A 451 7.96 -4.78 -5.48
N LEU A 452 8.45 -4.45 -4.27
CA LEU A 452 9.13 -5.41 -3.40
C LEU A 452 8.23 -6.60 -3.04
N PHE A 453 6.95 -6.36 -2.78
CA PHE A 453 6.02 -7.41 -2.41
C PHE A 453 5.78 -8.38 -3.56
N THR A 454 5.61 -7.88 -4.79
CA THR A 454 5.42 -8.72 -5.98
C THR A 454 6.68 -9.48 -6.37
N GLU A 455 7.87 -8.92 -6.11
CA GLU A 455 9.14 -9.58 -6.40
C GLU A 455 9.37 -10.86 -5.57
N LEU A 456 8.72 -11.00 -4.40
CA LEU A 456 8.77 -12.20 -3.57
C LEU A 456 8.44 -13.48 -4.36
N ALA A 457 7.49 -13.40 -5.29
CA ALA A 457 7.07 -14.55 -6.11
C ALA A 457 8.11 -14.97 -7.16
N TRP A 458 9.17 -14.20 -7.39
CA TRP A 458 10.19 -14.44 -8.41
C TRP A 458 11.61 -14.59 -7.83
N GLN A 459 11.76 -14.44 -6.51
CA GLN A 459 13.02 -14.59 -5.79
C GLN A 459 13.02 -15.87 -4.93
N PRO A 460 13.74 -16.94 -5.33
CA PRO A 460 13.78 -18.19 -4.56
C PRO A 460 14.66 -18.11 -3.29
N GLY A 461 15.41 -17.02 -3.15
CA GLY A 461 16.37 -16.80 -2.07
C GLY A 461 16.08 -15.53 -1.28
N PRO A 462 16.86 -15.29 -0.21
CA PRO A 462 16.71 -14.08 0.59
C PRO A 462 16.99 -12.82 -0.23
N ILE A 463 16.21 -11.76 0.01
CA ILE A 463 16.40 -10.43 -0.58
C ILE A 463 17.22 -9.58 0.39
N ASP A 464 18.37 -9.07 -0.06
CA ASP A 464 19.10 -8.02 0.66
C ASP A 464 18.39 -6.68 0.43
N ARG A 465 17.66 -6.22 1.44
CA ARG A 465 16.92 -4.96 1.37
C ARG A 465 17.82 -3.74 1.13
N THR A 466 19.07 -3.75 1.61
CA THR A 466 19.97 -2.60 1.40
C THR A 466 20.31 -2.47 -0.08
N ALA A 467 20.69 -3.58 -0.72
CA ALA A 467 20.95 -3.63 -2.15
C ALA A 467 19.67 -3.34 -2.95
N TRP A 468 18.55 -3.97 -2.57
CA TRP A 468 17.26 -3.80 -3.25
C TRP A 468 16.81 -2.34 -3.29
N PHE A 469 16.83 -1.61 -2.17
CA PHE A 469 16.40 -0.21 -2.13
C PHE A 469 17.35 0.72 -2.91
N ALA A 470 18.66 0.41 -2.94
CA ALA A 470 19.61 1.13 -3.77
C ALA A 470 19.33 0.90 -5.27
N ASP A 471 19.12 -0.35 -5.68
CA ASP A 471 18.80 -0.72 -7.06
C ASP A 471 17.45 -0.15 -7.50
N TYR A 472 16.43 -0.25 -6.63
CA TYR A 472 15.10 0.36 -6.82
C TYR A 472 15.24 1.86 -7.09
N SER A 473 15.96 2.61 -6.25
CA SER A 473 16.17 4.04 -6.45
C SER A 473 16.83 4.37 -7.80
N ALA A 474 17.79 3.53 -8.22
CA ALA A 474 18.46 3.70 -9.49
C ALA A 474 17.48 3.49 -10.66
N ARG A 475 16.80 2.34 -10.74
CA ARG A 475 15.86 2.09 -11.86
C ARG A 475 14.65 3.02 -11.84
N ARG A 476 14.14 3.36 -10.66
CA ARG A 476 13.03 4.29 -10.49
C ARG A 476 13.29 5.66 -11.06
N TYR A 477 14.53 6.16 -11.00
CA TYR A 477 14.90 7.46 -11.56
C TYR A 477 15.64 7.36 -12.91
N GLY A 478 15.83 6.15 -13.44
CA GLY A 478 16.47 5.88 -14.72
C GLY A 478 18.00 5.95 -14.69
N GLY A 479 18.60 5.34 -13.67
CA GLY A 479 20.03 5.10 -13.44
C GLY A 479 20.53 5.61 -12.08
N ALA A 480 21.69 5.10 -11.63
CA ALA A 480 22.24 5.36 -10.30
C ALA A 480 22.50 6.85 -9.99
N ASP A 481 22.26 7.23 -8.74
CA ASP A 481 22.56 8.53 -8.14
C ASP A 481 22.83 8.32 -6.63
N ALA A 482 23.90 8.92 -6.11
CA ALA A 482 24.32 8.68 -4.72
C ALA A 482 23.35 9.27 -3.69
N HIS A 483 22.74 10.41 -4.00
CA HIS A 483 21.75 11.06 -3.15
C HIS A 483 20.41 10.31 -3.20
N ALA A 484 20.02 9.78 -4.36
CA ALA A 484 18.85 8.90 -4.46
C ALA A 484 19.02 7.65 -3.59
N ALA A 485 20.18 6.98 -3.70
CA ALA A 485 20.46 5.79 -2.88
C ALA A 485 20.49 6.13 -1.38
N ALA A 486 21.07 7.27 -0.99
CA ALA A 486 21.08 7.73 0.39
C ALA A 486 19.66 8.03 0.93
N ALA A 487 18.83 8.69 0.13
CA ALA A 487 17.43 8.97 0.47
C ALA A 487 16.65 7.66 0.70
N TRP A 488 16.76 6.71 -0.22
CA TRP A 488 16.06 5.44 -0.12
C TRP A 488 16.59 4.54 1.00
N GLU A 489 17.87 4.62 1.35
CA GLU A 489 18.40 3.97 2.56
C GLU A 489 17.81 4.57 3.85
N LEU A 490 17.59 5.89 3.89
CA LEU A 490 16.91 6.55 5.01
C LEU A 490 15.45 6.14 5.11
N LEU A 491 14.72 6.12 3.99
CA LEU A 491 13.34 5.64 3.94
C LEU A 491 13.25 4.15 4.31
N ARG A 492 14.21 3.33 3.86
CA ARG A 492 14.33 1.92 4.23
C ARG A 492 14.43 1.75 5.73
N ARG A 493 15.27 2.54 6.42
CA ARG A 493 15.49 2.48 7.88
C ARG A 493 14.34 3.07 8.71
N GLY A 494 13.54 3.96 8.12
CA GLY A 494 12.39 4.59 8.75
C GLY A 494 11.07 3.93 8.32
N PRO A 495 10.27 4.58 7.46
CA PRO A 495 8.93 4.14 7.10
C PRO A 495 8.84 2.71 6.55
N TYR A 496 9.85 2.23 5.82
CA TYR A 496 9.84 0.86 5.28
C TYR A 496 10.45 -0.19 6.20
N SER A 497 10.78 0.12 7.46
CA SER A 497 11.26 -0.85 8.46
C SER A 497 10.47 -0.82 9.76
N THR A 498 9.18 -0.52 9.66
CA THR A 498 8.26 -0.67 10.79
C THR A 498 8.20 -2.13 11.26
N ALA A 499 8.08 -2.31 12.57
CA ALA A 499 8.07 -3.62 13.20
C ALA A 499 6.69 -4.28 13.14
N SER A 500 6.64 -5.60 12.98
CA SER A 500 5.43 -6.38 13.25
C SER A 500 5.07 -6.34 14.75
N GLY A 501 3.88 -6.86 15.09
CA GLY A 501 3.37 -6.96 16.46
C GLY A 501 2.23 -6.00 16.77
N THR A 502 2.00 -4.97 15.94
CA THR A 502 0.91 -4.00 16.13
C THR A 502 0.17 -3.70 14.82
N TRP A 503 0.81 -2.98 13.91
CA TRP A 503 0.22 -2.41 12.70
C TRP A 503 1.00 -2.84 11.45
N SER A 504 0.32 -2.87 10.30
CA SER A 504 0.96 -3.11 9.00
C SER A 504 1.31 -1.80 8.27
N GLU A 505 0.58 -0.71 8.56
CA GLU A 505 0.80 0.63 7.98
C GLU A 505 1.40 1.65 8.97
N PRO A 506 1.99 2.76 8.49
CA PRO A 506 2.45 3.86 9.34
C PRO A 506 1.30 4.74 9.86
N GLN A 507 1.62 5.63 10.81
CA GLN A 507 0.66 6.60 11.36
C GLN A 507 0.17 7.61 10.30
N ASP A 508 -1.11 7.96 10.37
CA ASP A 508 -1.73 9.01 9.54
C ASP A 508 -1.30 10.45 9.93
N SER A 509 -1.77 11.43 9.16
CA SER A 509 -1.48 12.86 9.36
C SER A 509 -2.50 13.51 10.29
N LEU A 510 -2.06 14.22 11.35
CA LEU A 510 -2.98 14.93 12.24
C LEU A 510 -3.59 16.18 11.59
N PHE A 511 -3.08 16.64 10.44
CA PHE A 511 -3.77 17.67 9.67
C PHE A 511 -5.15 17.18 9.21
N THR A 512 -5.29 15.89 8.91
CA THR A 512 -6.55 15.31 8.42
C THR A 512 -7.53 14.92 9.54
N ALA A 513 -7.08 14.90 10.80
CA ALA A 513 -7.89 14.50 11.93
C ALA A 513 -9.01 15.51 12.25
N ARG A 514 -10.11 15.03 12.83
CA ARG A 514 -11.04 15.91 13.55
C ARG A 514 -10.28 16.64 14.67
N PRO A 515 -10.31 17.98 14.72
CA PRO A 515 -9.46 18.74 15.62
C PRO A 515 -9.70 18.45 17.10
N GLY A 516 -8.60 18.24 17.82
CA GLY A 516 -8.57 18.11 19.26
C GLY A 516 -7.16 18.33 19.79
N ARG A 517 -7.02 18.96 20.97
CA ARG A 517 -5.70 19.17 21.60
C ARG A 517 -4.94 17.87 21.90
N THR A 518 -5.64 16.75 21.97
CA THR A 518 -5.10 15.41 22.27
C THR A 518 -5.35 14.42 21.14
N ALA A 519 -5.69 14.89 19.94
CA ALA A 519 -5.85 14.01 18.78
C ALA A 519 -4.52 13.26 18.53
N SER A 520 -4.60 11.94 18.39
CA SER A 520 -3.46 11.05 18.15
C SER A 520 -3.55 10.31 16.81
N HIS A 521 -4.69 10.39 16.14
CA HIS A 521 -4.98 9.78 14.85
C HIS A 521 -6.08 10.57 14.14
N ALA A 522 -6.19 10.40 12.82
CA ALA A 522 -7.33 10.85 12.03
C ALA A 522 -8.37 9.74 11.89
N ALA A 523 -7.94 8.53 11.51
CA ALA A 523 -8.77 7.34 11.51
C ALA A 523 -8.72 6.64 12.88
N GLU A 524 -9.86 6.19 13.40
CA GLU A 524 -9.95 5.51 14.72
C GLU A 524 -9.00 4.31 14.84
N TRP A 525 -8.80 3.57 13.74
CA TRP A 525 -7.92 2.39 13.69
C TRP A 525 -6.60 2.67 12.98
N SER A 526 -5.95 3.77 13.35
CA SER A 526 -4.61 4.16 12.89
C SER A 526 -3.61 4.18 14.06
N PRO A 527 -2.30 4.02 13.83
CA PRO A 527 -1.32 4.11 14.91
C PRO A 527 -1.35 5.46 15.65
N ASP A 528 -1.55 5.43 16.97
CA ASP A 528 -1.57 6.62 17.84
C ASP A 528 -0.24 7.40 17.90
N GLY A 529 0.87 6.74 17.55
CA GLY A 529 2.21 7.28 17.70
C GLY A 529 3.07 7.04 16.47
N MET A 530 4.14 7.83 16.36
CA MET A 530 5.14 7.67 15.30
C MET A 530 5.75 6.26 15.34
N ARG A 531 5.61 5.50 14.24
CA ARG A 531 6.15 4.15 14.10
C ARG A 531 7.61 4.10 13.66
N TYR A 532 8.14 5.25 13.26
CA TYR A 532 9.53 5.43 12.85
C TYR A 532 10.04 6.81 13.31
N ASP A 533 11.35 7.00 13.25
CA ASP A 533 11.99 8.29 13.55
C ASP A 533 11.73 9.30 12.41
N ALA A 534 11.02 10.38 12.72
CA ALA A 534 10.67 11.45 11.77
C ALA A 534 11.89 12.03 11.03
N ALA A 535 13.06 12.01 11.69
CA ALA A 535 14.32 12.48 11.13
C ALA A 535 14.70 11.73 9.84
N THR A 536 14.35 10.46 9.72
CA THR A 536 14.67 9.66 8.53
C THR A 536 14.01 10.21 7.27
N VAL A 537 12.73 10.60 7.37
CA VAL A 537 11.97 11.19 6.25
C VAL A 537 12.47 12.59 5.91
N GLN A 538 12.73 13.43 6.91
CA GLN A 538 13.20 14.80 6.67
C GLN A 538 14.64 14.82 6.11
N ASN A 539 15.51 13.90 6.53
CA ASN A 539 16.82 13.71 5.89
C ASN A 539 16.69 13.14 4.47
N ALA A 540 15.77 12.20 4.24
CA ALA A 540 15.52 11.68 2.90
C ALA A 540 15.06 12.78 1.93
N LEU A 541 14.22 13.72 2.40
CA LEU A 541 13.84 14.92 1.63
C LEU A 541 15.07 15.75 1.25
N ALA A 542 15.99 15.98 2.20
CA ALA A 542 17.21 16.74 1.94
C ALA A 542 18.12 16.05 0.90
N GLU A 543 18.20 14.72 0.93
CA GLU A 543 18.91 13.92 -0.08
C GLU A 543 18.21 13.96 -1.44
N LEU A 544 16.89 13.77 -1.50
CA LEU A 544 16.13 13.81 -2.77
C LEU A 544 16.30 15.15 -3.49
N LEU A 545 16.35 16.27 -2.76
CA LEU A 545 16.58 17.60 -3.34
C LEU A 545 17.98 17.80 -3.95
N GLN A 546 18.92 16.89 -3.68
CA GLN A 546 20.28 16.91 -4.22
C GLN A 546 20.49 15.95 -5.40
N VAL A 547 19.49 15.11 -5.72
CA VAL A 547 19.50 14.20 -6.88
C VAL A 547 19.76 14.98 -8.17
N ALA A 548 20.56 14.43 -9.08
CA ALA A 548 20.99 15.12 -10.30
C ALA A 548 19.81 15.64 -11.14
N PRO A 549 19.88 16.87 -11.70
CA PRO A 549 18.78 17.49 -12.44
C PRO A 549 18.19 16.66 -13.59
N ASP A 550 19.01 15.82 -14.24
CA ASP A 550 18.50 14.99 -15.33
C ASP A 550 17.48 13.95 -14.82
N LYS A 551 17.66 13.42 -13.60
CA LYS A 551 16.77 12.44 -12.96
C LYS A 551 15.47 13.07 -12.46
N GLN A 552 15.54 14.35 -12.09
CA GLN A 552 14.42 15.14 -11.61
C GLN A 552 13.29 15.34 -12.65
N ALA A 553 13.58 15.04 -13.93
CA ALA A 553 12.61 15.08 -15.01
C ALA A 553 11.66 13.86 -15.07
N SER A 554 11.99 12.75 -14.39
CA SER A 554 11.12 11.57 -14.35
C SER A 554 9.85 11.84 -13.53
N THR A 555 8.73 11.23 -13.92
CA THR A 555 7.48 11.33 -13.17
C THR A 555 7.59 10.58 -11.84
N ALA A 556 8.33 9.48 -11.80
CA ALA A 556 8.63 8.74 -10.57
C ALA A 556 9.37 9.59 -9.52
N TYR A 557 10.43 10.32 -9.91
CA TYR A 557 11.13 11.21 -8.98
C TYR A 557 10.22 12.30 -8.43
N ARG A 558 9.42 12.93 -9.30
CA ARG A 558 8.55 14.04 -8.89
C ARG A 558 7.49 13.58 -7.91
N TYR A 559 6.87 12.43 -8.17
CA TYR A 559 5.94 11.80 -7.25
C TYR A 559 6.61 11.53 -5.89
N ASP A 560 7.76 10.87 -5.86
CA ASP A 560 8.44 10.52 -4.61
C ASP A 560 8.88 11.76 -3.83
N LEU A 561 9.36 12.80 -4.51
CA LEU A 561 9.75 14.06 -3.88
C LEU A 561 8.55 14.74 -3.20
N VAL A 562 7.41 14.78 -3.89
CA VAL A 562 6.15 15.32 -3.34
C VAL A 562 5.66 14.49 -2.17
N ASP A 563 5.66 13.15 -2.30
CA ASP A 563 5.17 12.24 -1.27
C ASP A 563 6.05 12.27 0.01
N VAL A 564 7.38 12.33 -0.15
CA VAL A 564 8.32 12.45 0.97
C VAL A 564 8.22 13.83 1.65
N ALA A 565 8.09 14.91 0.87
CA ALA A 565 7.88 16.24 1.43
C ALA A 565 6.54 16.35 2.17
N ARG A 566 5.47 15.76 1.62
CA ARG A 566 4.15 15.64 2.26
C ARG A 566 4.28 14.86 3.57
N GLN A 567 4.94 13.70 3.56
CA GLN A 567 5.15 12.92 4.78
C GLN A 567 5.94 13.70 5.84
N ALA A 568 6.91 14.53 5.44
CA ALA A 568 7.67 15.34 6.38
C ALA A 568 6.77 16.38 7.10
N LEU A 569 5.83 17.01 6.37
CA LEU A 569 4.80 17.87 6.97
C LEU A 569 3.83 17.06 7.85
N ALA A 570 3.35 15.91 7.38
CA ALA A 570 2.50 15.02 8.17
C ALA A 570 3.16 14.63 9.51
N ASN A 571 4.45 14.28 9.49
CA ASN A 571 5.22 14.02 10.70
C ASN A 571 5.33 15.26 11.61
N ARG A 572 5.47 16.46 11.04
CA ARG A 572 5.53 17.72 11.78
C ARG A 572 4.23 18.01 12.53
N SER A 573 3.06 17.66 11.98
CA SER A 573 1.77 17.82 12.70
C SER A 573 1.78 17.11 14.06
N ARG A 574 2.39 15.92 14.14
CA ARG A 574 2.54 15.10 15.35
C ARG A 574 3.56 15.65 16.35
N VAL A 575 4.45 16.54 15.91
CA VAL A 575 5.39 17.28 16.77
C VAL A 575 4.77 18.59 17.25
N LEU A 576 4.02 19.28 16.39
CA LEU A 576 3.50 20.62 16.64
C LEU A 576 2.27 20.60 17.56
N LEU A 577 1.35 19.64 17.40
CA LEU A 577 0.13 19.58 18.21
C LEU A 577 0.41 19.46 19.73
N PRO A 578 1.34 18.60 20.20
CA PRO A 578 1.72 18.58 21.62
C PRO A 578 2.26 19.91 22.13
N GLN A 579 3.00 20.67 21.31
CA GLN A 579 3.51 21.99 21.69
C GLN A 579 2.38 23.02 21.81
N ILE A 580 1.44 23.00 20.85
CA ILE A 580 0.23 23.85 20.90
C ILE A 580 -0.57 23.55 22.17
N ASN A 581 -0.77 22.26 22.48
CA ASN A 581 -1.47 21.83 23.68
C ASN A 581 -0.75 22.28 24.97
N ALA A 582 0.58 22.20 25.01
CA ALA A 582 1.37 22.67 26.14
C ALA A 582 1.24 24.19 26.33
N ALA A 583 1.36 24.98 25.25
CA ALA A 583 1.20 26.43 25.29
C ALA A 583 -0.22 26.84 25.75
N TYR A 584 -1.25 26.16 25.25
CA TYR A 584 -2.63 26.37 25.68
C TYR A 584 -2.82 26.05 27.17
N THR A 585 -2.31 24.91 27.63
CA THR A 585 -2.41 24.48 29.04
C THR A 585 -1.68 25.42 29.98
N ALA A 586 -0.52 25.94 29.56
CA ALA A 586 0.24 26.95 30.28
C ALA A 586 -0.39 28.35 30.24
N LYS A 587 -1.51 28.52 29.51
CA LYS A 587 -2.17 29.80 29.24
C LYS A 587 -1.23 30.83 28.60
N ASN A 588 -0.22 30.37 27.85
CA ASN A 588 0.73 31.23 27.16
C ASN A 588 0.17 31.64 25.79
N LEU A 589 -0.64 32.71 25.78
CA LEU A 589 -1.35 33.17 24.58
C LEU A 589 -0.42 33.52 23.42
N THR A 590 0.72 34.15 23.69
CA THR A 590 1.70 34.52 22.65
C THR A 590 2.29 33.28 21.99
N GLN A 591 2.73 32.30 22.78
CA GLN A 591 3.29 31.06 22.25
C GLN A 591 2.24 30.24 21.52
N PHE A 592 1.02 30.14 22.08
CA PHE A 592 -0.10 29.45 21.45
C PHE A 592 -0.40 30.03 20.05
N ARG A 593 -0.53 31.36 19.93
CA ARG A 593 -0.79 32.02 18.64
C ARG A 593 0.35 31.84 17.64
N GLY A 594 1.61 31.83 18.10
CA GLY A 594 2.77 31.55 17.25
C GLY A 594 2.70 30.15 16.64
N LEU A 595 2.52 29.12 17.48
CA LEU A 595 2.44 27.73 17.04
C LEU A 595 1.21 27.45 16.16
N VAL A 596 0.06 28.08 16.43
CA VAL A 596 -1.12 28.02 15.55
C VAL A 596 -0.86 28.66 14.19
N THR A 597 -0.05 29.72 14.15
CA THR A 597 0.35 30.35 12.87
C THR A 597 1.24 29.41 12.08
N GLU A 598 2.18 28.73 12.74
CA GLU A 598 3.00 27.68 12.10
C GLU A 598 2.13 26.54 11.56
N TRP A 599 1.18 26.03 12.34
CA TRP A 599 0.26 24.96 11.89
C TRP A 599 -0.49 25.35 10.60
N LYS A 600 -1.08 26.55 10.57
CA LYS A 600 -1.79 27.04 9.39
C LYS A 600 -0.87 27.24 8.18
N GLY A 601 0.37 27.64 8.43
CA GLY A 601 1.41 27.73 7.40
C GLY A 601 1.74 26.37 6.80
N ASP A 602 1.89 25.34 7.65
CA ASP A 602 2.15 23.97 7.23
C ASP A 602 0.97 23.39 6.42
N GLU A 603 -0.29 23.62 6.83
CA GLU A 603 -1.47 23.20 6.07
C GLU A 603 -1.55 23.86 4.69
N ALA A 604 -1.27 25.16 4.60
CA ALA A 604 -1.28 25.88 3.33
C ALA A 604 -0.16 25.40 2.41
N LEU A 605 1.03 25.13 2.97
CA LEU A 605 2.16 24.59 2.20
C LEU A 605 1.90 23.15 1.77
N LEU A 606 1.27 22.33 2.62
CA LEU A 606 0.84 20.98 2.29
C LEU A 606 -0.09 21.00 1.08
N ASP A 607 -1.17 21.79 1.12
CA ASP A 607 -2.14 21.91 0.01
C ASP A 607 -1.48 22.34 -1.30
N GLN A 608 -0.55 23.32 -1.26
CA GLN A 608 0.22 23.74 -2.44
C GLN A 608 1.11 22.62 -2.98
N LEU A 609 1.84 21.93 -2.10
CA LEU A 609 2.74 20.84 -2.45
C LEU A 609 1.96 19.70 -3.12
N VAL A 610 0.90 19.20 -2.50
CA VAL A 610 0.13 18.08 -3.07
C VAL A 610 -0.63 18.50 -4.33
N SER A 611 -0.97 19.78 -4.48
CA SER A 611 -1.54 20.30 -5.73
C SER A 611 -0.55 20.32 -6.90
N SER A 612 0.75 20.06 -6.68
CA SER A 612 1.78 20.09 -7.73
C SER A 612 1.98 18.77 -8.48
N ASP A 613 1.30 17.70 -8.06
CA ASP A 613 1.37 16.38 -8.70
C ASP A 613 -0.05 15.81 -8.96
N PRO A 614 -0.30 15.22 -10.15
CA PRO A 614 -1.63 14.73 -10.52
C PRO A 614 -2.16 13.60 -9.63
N ALA A 615 -1.30 12.85 -8.93
CA ALA A 615 -1.71 11.74 -8.07
C ALA A 615 -2.42 12.20 -6.78
N PHE A 616 -2.31 13.48 -6.41
CA PHE A 616 -2.86 14.01 -5.17
C PHE A 616 -3.95 15.07 -5.37
N LEU A 617 -4.71 14.99 -6.46
CA LEU A 617 -5.76 15.98 -6.77
C LEU A 617 -7.16 15.45 -6.49
N LEU A 618 -7.88 16.11 -5.58
CA LEU A 618 -9.30 15.82 -5.32
C LEU A 618 -10.16 15.99 -6.58
N GLY A 619 -9.81 16.95 -7.45
CA GLY A 619 -10.56 17.22 -8.66
C GLY A 619 -10.63 16.03 -9.61
N THR A 620 -9.54 15.25 -9.72
CA THR A 620 -9.49 14.05 -10.55
C THR A 620 -10.47 13.00 -10.03
N TRP A 621 -10.46 12.74 -8.72
CA TRP A 621 -11.38 11.80 -8.06
C TRP A 621 -12.85 12.16 -8.27
N LEU A 622 -13.23 13.42 -8.00
CA LEU A 622 -14.63 13.86 -8.12
C LEU A 622 -15.10 13.93 -9.58
N THR A 623 -14.20 14.25 -10.52
CA THR A 623 -14.54 14.27 -11.94
C THR A 623 -14.90 12.87 -12.44
N SER A 624 -14.18 11.84 -12.02
CA SER A 624 -14.48 10.44 -12.36
C SER A 624 -15.84 9.99 -11.81
N ALA A 625 -16.17 10.33 -10.56
CA ALA A 625 -17.48 10.05 -9.97
C ALA A 625 -18.62 10.71 -10.76
N ARG A 626 -18.46 11.99 -11.11
CA ARG A 626 -19.45 12.71 -11.93
C ARG A 626 -19.52 12.21 -13.37
N ALA A 627 -18.45 11.65 -13.94
CA ALA A 627 -18.46 11.08 -15.29
C ALA A 627 -19.31 9.81 -15.36
N SER A 628 -19.42 9.07 -14.26
CA SER A 628 -20.20 7.84 -14.16
C SER A 628 -21.72 8.05 -14.12
N GLY A 629 -22.20 9.26 -13.82
CA GLY A 629 -23.62 9.57 -13.73
C GLY A 629 -24.24 10.01 -15.06
N ALA A 630 -25.42 9.48 -15.41
CA ALA A 630 -26.13 9.82 -16.65
C ALA A 630 -26.96 11.11 -16.55
N THR A 631 -27.45 11.47 -15.37
CA THR A 631 -28.26 12.67 -15.14
C THR A 631 -27.62 13.63 -14.15
N ALA A 632 -27.98 14.91 -14.15
CA ALA A 632 -27.43 15.87 -13.18
C ALA A 632 -27.64 15.44 -11.72
N ALA A 633 -28.80 14.86 -11.40
CA ALA A 633 -29.10 14.34 -10.06
C ALA A 633 -28.18 13.17 -9.70
N GLU A 634 -28.01 12.21 -10.62
CA GLU A 634 -27.12 11.07 -10.42
C GLU A 634 -25.66 11.50 -10.30
N LYS A 635 -25.20 12.47 -11.10
CA LYS A 635 -23.83 13.02 -10.96
C LYS A 635 -23.57 13.62 -9.59
N SER A 636 -24.53 14.39 -9.05
CA SER A 636 -24.40 14.95 -7.70
C SER A 636 -24.47 13.88 -6.62
N GLN A 637 -25.26 12.82 -6.83
CA GLN A 637 -25.34 11.69 -5.90
C GLN A 637 -24.05 10.87 -5.86
N LEU A 638 -23.45 10.57 -7.02
CA LEU A 638 -22.16 9.87 -7.09
C LEU A 638 -21.02 10.74 -6.57
N GLU A 639 -21.07 12.06 -6.77
CA GLU A 639 -20.13 12.97 -6.11
C GLU A 639 -20.28 12.97 -4.59
N TYR A 640 -21.52 12.93 -4.06
CA TYR A 640 -21.75 12.79 -2.61
C TYR A 640 -21.14 11.50 -2.08
N ASP A 641 -21.38 10.36 -2.75
CA ASP A 641 -20.80 9.06 -2.38
C ASP A 641 -19.26 9.11 -2.39
N ALA A 642 -18.66 9.71 -3.42
CA ALA A 642 -17.22 9.89 -3.56
C ALA A 642 -16.61 10.85 -2.53
N ARG A 643 -17.36 11.84 -2.05
CA ARG A 643 -16.92 12.76 -0.98
C ARG A 643 -17.09 12.16 0.40
N SER A 644 -18.23 11.50 0.65
CA SER A 644 -18.56 10.95 1.95
C SER A 644 -17.57 9.85 2.32
N ILE A 645 -17.20 8.97 1.40
CA ILE A 645 -16.27 7.87 1.70
C ILE A 645 -14.93 8.37 2.27
N LEU A 646 -14.43 9.52 1.80
CA LEU A 646 -13.18 10.14 2.26
C LEU A 646 -13.29 10.86 3.62
N THR A 647 -14.51 11.15 4.09
CA THR A 647 -14.77 12.08 5.19
C THR A 647 -15.73 11.52 6.22
N THR A 648 -17.04 11.71 6.10
CA THR A 648 -18.00 11.19 7.10
C THR A 648 -18.09 9.67 7.08
N TRP A 649 -17.72 9.04 5.96
CA TRP A 649 -17.88 7.64 5.58
C TRP A 649 -19.33 7.17 5.50
N GLY A 650 -20.18 7.63 6.40
CA GLY A 650 -21.61 7.32 6.41
C GLY A 650 -22.47 8.48 6.83
N ASP A 651 -23.67 8.14 7.28
CA ASP A 651 -24.52 9.05 8.03
C ASP A 651 -23.94 9.32 9.42
N ARG A 652 -24.65 10.08 10.26
CA ARG A 652 -24.15 10.43 11.59
C ARG A 652 -23.92 9.21 12.47
N ALA A 653 -24.81 8.22 12.42
CA ALA A 653 -24.69 7.05 13.28
C ALA A 653 -23.41 6.29 12.95
N ALA A 654 -23.11 6.14 11.66
CA ALA A 654 -21.88 5.52 11.21
C ALA A 654 -20.64 6.38 11.48
N SER A 655 -20.66 7.64 11.08
CA SER A 655 -19.55 8.57 11.24
C SER A 655 -19.07 8.64 12.71
N GLU A 656 -20.02 8.72 13.64
CA GLU A 656 -19.74 8.77 15.08
C GLU A 656 -19.50 7.40 15.72
N ALA A 657 -19.65 6.30 14.97
CA ALA A 657 -19.25 4.95 15.38
C ALA A 657 -17.76 4.65 15.11
N GLY A 658 -17.00 5.63 14.61
CA GLY A 658 -15.53 5.56 14.46
C GLY A 658 -15.02 5.51 13.03
N VAL A 659 -15.88 5.56 12.01
CA VAL A 659 -15.45 5.54 10.60
C VAL A 659 -15.25 6.93 9.98
N HIS A 660 -15.49 8.01 10.72
CA HIS A 660 -15.12 9.34 10.23
C HIS A 660 -13.61 9.42 9.94
N ASP A 661 -13.27 10.04 8.81
CA ASP A 661 -11.93 10.19 8.27
C ASP A 661 -11.17 8.86 8.12
N TYR A 662 -11.88 7.71 8.11
CA TYR A 662 -11.25 6.41 7.93
C TYR A 662 -10.47 6.31 6.62
N ALA A 663 -10.98 6.95 5.56
CA ALA A 663 -10.34 6.99 4.25
C ALA A 663 -9.72 8.37 3.93
N ASN A 664 -9.20 9.05 4.95
CA ASN A 664 -8.61 10.37 4.80
C ASN A 664 -7.51 10.41 3.72
N ARG A 665 -7.41 11.55 3.02
CA ARG A 665 -6.42 11.77 1.94
C ARG A 665 -5.77 13.13 2.05
N GLU A 666 -4.46 13.21 1.91
CA GLU A 666 -3.78 14.50 1.76
C GLU A 666 -3.78 14.96 0.30
N TRP A 667 -4.93 15.44 -0.17
CA TRP A 667 -5.14 15.89 -1.55
C TRP A 667 -5.36 17.39 -1.67
N GLY A 668 -4.83 17.97 -2.75
CA GLY A 668 -5.00 19.36 -3.12
C GLY A 668 -6.48 19.70 -3.27
N GLY A 669 -6.90 20.77 -2.59
CA GLY A 669 -8.30 21.14 -2.46
C GLY A 669 -8.99 20.50 -1.26
N LEU A 670 -8.73 19.23 -0.92
CA LEU A 670 -9.29 18.61 0.28
C LEU A 670 -8.67 19.20 1.55
N ILE A 671 -7.34 19.38 1.56
CA ILE A 671 -6.61 20.02 2.65
C ILE A 671 -7.15 21.42 2.93
N SER A 672 -7.13 22.29 1.93
CA SER A 672 -7.55 23.69 2.10
C SER A 672 -9.04 23.87 2.35
N ASP A 673 -9.90 23.04 1.74
CA ASP A 673 -11.34 23.29 1.73
C ASP A 673 -12.10 22.60 2.88
N LEU A 674 -11.52 21.56 3.48
CA LEU A 674 -12.08 20.85 4.64
C LEU A 674 -11.15 20.89 5.85
N TYR A 675 -9.99 20.23 5.79
CA TYR A 675 -9.16 19.96 6.97
C TYR A 675 -8.63 21.25 7.63
N ALA A 676 -8.05 22.15 6.84
CA ALA A 676 -7.54 23.43 7.33
C ALA A 676 -8.67 24.30 7.93
N LYS A 677 -9.89 24.20 7.39
CA LYS A 677 -11.06 24.90 7.96
C LYS A 677 -11.48 24.31 9.30
N ARG A 678 -11.44 22.98 9.46
CA ARG A 678 -11.71 22.32 10.74
C ARG A 678 -10.74 22.85 11.81
N TRP A 679 -9.44 22.76 11.54
CA TRP A 679 -8.40 23.21 12.48
C TRP A 679 -8.47 24.72 12.76
N ALA A 680 -8.72 25.54 11.75
CA ALA A 680 -8.90 26.98 11.93
C ALA A 680 -10.08 27.32 12.87
N ALA A 681 -11.23 26.64 12.70
CA ALA A 681 -12.38 26.81 13.57
C ALA A 681 -12.07 26.37 15.01
N TYR A 682 -11.38 25.24 15.18
CA TYR A 682 -10.97 24.75 16.50
C TYR A 682 -10.01 25.72 17.20
N PHE A 683 -8.95 26.16 16.53
CA PHE A 683 -7.98 27.08 17.13
C PHE A 683 -8.58 28.45 17.44
N ALA A 684 -9.53 28.94 16.64
CA ALA A 684 -10.27 30.16 16.96
C ALA A 684 -11.11 29.99 18.24
N SER A 685 -11.71 28.82 18.46
CA SER A 685 -12.43 28.51 19.70
C SER A 685 -11.50 28.48 20.92
N LEU A 686 -10.29 27.92 20.78
CA LEU A 686 -9.27 27.88 21.83
C LEU A 686 -8.72 29.28 22.13
N ASP A 687 -8.45 30.10 21.11
CA ASP A 687 -7.96 31.46 21.29
C ASP A 687 -8.97 32.32 22.08
N THR A 688 -10.25 32.22 21.70
CA THR A 688 -11.35 32.91 22.39
C THR A 688 -11.46 32.46 23.84
N ALA A 689 -11.41 31.15 24.09
CA ALA A 689 -11.43 30.57 25.43
C ALA A 689 -10.25 31.07 26.28
N LEU A 690 -9.05 31.12 25.70
CA LEU A 690 -7.84 31.53 26.39
C LEU A 690 -7.82 33.04 26.69
N THR A 691 -8.34 33.86 25.78
CA THR A 691 -8.45 35.31 25.95
C THR A 691 -9.56 35.68 26.95
N GLY A 692 -10.71 35.01 26.88
CA GLY A 692 -11.89 35.31 27.69
C GLY A 692 -11.96 34.59 29.04
N GLY A 693 -11.10 33.59 29.27
CA GLY A 693 -11.17 32.74 30.46
C GLY A 693 -12.40 31.81 30.48
N THR A 694 -12.93 31.45 29.30
CA THR A 694 -14.11 30.59 29.13
C THR A 694 -13.72 29.19 28.63
N ALA A 695 -14.69 28.30 28.50
CA ALA A 695 -14.48 27.01 27.84
C ALA A 695 -14.51 27.18 26.30
N PRO A 696 -13.73 26.38 25.54
CA PRO A 696 -13.85 26.30 24.08
C PRO A 696 -15.27 25.91 23.66
N VAL A 697 -15.72 26.44 22.53
CA VAL A 697 -17.01 26.10 21.95
C VAL A 697 -16.95 24.70 21.34
N ALA A 698 -17.93 23.86 21.66
CA ALA A 698 -18.08 22.56 21.02
C ALA A 698 -18.46 22.73 19.54
N ILE A 699 -17.80 22.00 18.65
CA ILE A 699 -18.05 22.04 17.21
C ILE A 699 -18.65 20.69 16.80
N ASP A 700 -19.75 20.73 16.05
CA ASP A 700 -20.35 19.54 15.46
C ASP A 700 -19.60 19.17 14.18
N TRP A 701 -18.59 18.32 14.30
CA TRP A 701 -17.71 17.94 13.20
C TRP A 701 -18.48 17.24 12.07
N PHE A 702 -19.38 16.31 12.39
CA PHE A 702 -20.21 15.67 11.38
C PHE A 702 -21.03 16.67 10.56
N ALA A 703 -21.64 17.68 11.20
CA ALA A 703 -22.43 18.66 10.46
C ALA A 703 -21.58 19.48 9.48
N MET A 704 -20.34 19.79 9.87
CA MET A 704 -19.38 20.46 8.99
C MET A 704 -18.96 19.57 7.82
N ASP A 705 -18.67 18.30 8.10
CA ASP A 705 -18.19 17.31 7.13
C ASP A 705 -19.27 16.90 6.12
N ASP A 706 -20.48 16.59 6.59
CA ASP A 706 -21.62 16.25 5.73
C ASP A 706 -22.03 17.45 4.88
N SER A 707 -21.95 18.67 5.43
CA SER A 707 -22.17 19.89 4.64
C SER A 707 -21.13 20.09 3.56
N TRP A 708 -19.87 19.66 3.75
CA TRP A 708 -18.86 19.65 2.71
C TRP A 708 -19.11 18.54 1.68
N ALA A 709 -19.47 17.34 2.14
CA ALA A 709 -19.73 16.20 1.27
C ALA A 709 -20.92 16.44 0.31
N ARG A 710 -21.89 17.27 0.71
CA ARG A 710 -23.05 17.65 -0.13
C ARG A 710 -22.78 18.75 -1.16
N GLN A 711 -21.58 19.33 -1.17
CA GLN A 711 -21.23 20.36 -2.14
C GLN A 711 -20.98 19.76 -3.53
N THR A 712 -21.09 20.61 -4.56
CA THR A 712 -20.81 20.25 -5.96
C THR A 712 -19.86 21.26 -6.60
N ASN A 713 -19.02 21.91 -5.79
CA ASN A 713 -17.97 22.80 -6.26
C ASN A 713 -16.88 22.00 -6.99
N SER A 714 -16.26 22.61 -8.00
CA SER A 714 -15.21 21.98 -8.78
C SER A 714 -13.83 22.27 -8.20
N TYR A 715 -12.91 21.31 -8.33
CA TYR A 715 -11.49 21.47 -8.02
C TYR A 715 -10.65 21.25 -9.28
N SER A 716 -9.39 21.69 -9.27
CA SER A 716 -8.48 21.49 -10.39
C SER A 716 -8.21 20.00 -10.63
N THR A 717 -8.22 19.59 -11.90
CA THR A 717 -7.72 18.28 -12.37
C THR A 717 -6.32 18.38 -12.95
N SER A 718 -5.72 19.57 -12.95
CA SER A 718 -4.37 19.82 -13.43
C SER A 718 -3.46 20.24 -12.28
N PRO A 719 -2.23 19.72 -12.22
CA PRO A 719 -1.27 20.12 -11.20
C PRO A 719 -0.89 21.59 -11.36
N SER A 720 -0.53 22.23 -10.25
CA SER A 720 -0.11 23.62 -10.20
C SER A 720 1.07 23.81 -9.23
N GLY A 721 2.03 24.64 -9.61
CA GLY A 721 3.27 24.84 -8.85
C GLY A 721 4.41 23.96 -9.37
N ASP A 722 5.63 24.27 -8.95
CA ASP A 722 6.81 23.45 -9.22
C ASP A 722 7.06 22.54 -8.01
N PRO A 723 6.96 21.20 -8.17
CA PRO A 723 7.13 20.26 -7.07
C PRO A 723 8.49 20.38 -6.39
N ILE A 724 9.56 20.73 -7.13
CA ILE A 724 10.91 20.83 -6.58
C ILE A 724 11.03 22.07 -5.71
N ALA A 725 10.58 23.23 -6.20
CA ALA A 725 10.57 24.47 -5.43
C ALA A 725 9.70 24.37 -4.17
N LEU A 726 8.54 23.70 -4.26
CA LEU A 726 7.67 23.48 -3.11
C LEU A 726 8.29 22.52 -2.09
N ALA A 727 8.93 21.44 -2.52
CA ALA A 727 9.66 20.54 -1.64
C ALA A 727 10.86 21.23 -0.94
N GLN A 728 11.56 22.14 -1.63
CA GLN A 728 12.58 22.99 -1.02
C GLN A 728 11.98 23.90 0.05
N HIS A 729 10.83 24.52 -0.25
CA HIS A 729 10.12 25.36 0.72
C HIS A 729 9.70 24.55 1.95
N VAL A 730 9.25 23.31 1.77
CA VAL A 730 9.00 22.38 2.90
C VAL A 730 10.25 22.16 3.72
N ARG A 731 11.36 21.75 3.10
CA ARG A 731 12.63 21.53 3.81
C ARG A 731 13.04 22.75 4.64
N ASP A 732 12.88 23.95 4.09
CA ASP A 732 13.28 25.21 4.73
C ASP A 732 12.31 25.65 5.84
N ALA A 733 11.03 25.27 5.76
CA ALA A 733 10.02 25.53 6.78
C ALA A 733 10.08 24.55 7.98
N LEU A 734 10.59 23.34 7.76
CA LEU A 734 10.77 22.35 8.82
C LEU A 734 11.89 22.78 9.79
N PRO A 735 11.76 22.50 11.10
CA PRO A 735 12.82 22.83 12.04
C PRO A 735 14.02 21.93 11.75
N PRO A 736 15.27 22.38 11.97
CA PRO A 736 16.44 21.52 11.81
C PRO A 736 16.30 20.25 12.66
N ILE A 737 16.62 19.11 12.07
CA ILE A 737 16.59 17.83 12.79
C ILE A 737 17.67 17.85 13.86
N ALA A 738 17.26 17.61 15.10
CA ALA A 738 18.19 17.35 16.19
C ALA A 738 19.01 16.09 15.87
N PRO A 739 20.36 16.16 15.81
CA PRO A 739 21.20 14.99 15.50
C PRO A 739 20.84 13.79 16.39
N SER A 740 20.64 12.62 15.79
CA SER A 740 20.18 11.41 16.49
C SER A 740 21.02 10.19 16.15
N GLY A 741 21.51 9.48 17.16
CA GLY A 741 22.41 8.34 16.97
C GLY A 741 23.14 7.94 18.26
N PRO A 742 24.16 7.07 18.17
CA PRO A 742 24.93 6.68 19.33
C PRO A 742 25.76 7.83 19.89
N ILE A 743 25.76 7.97 21.21
CA ILE A 743 26.79 8.75 21.92
C ILE A 743 27.89 7.78 22.31
N THR A 744 29.09 7.94 21.75
CA THR A 744 30.22 7.04 22.00
C THR A 744 31.21 7.66 22.98
N GLY A 745 31.73 6.85 23.90
CA GLY A 745 32.68 7.25 24.94
C GLY A 745 33.95 6.40 24.94
N ILE A 746 34.57 6.27 26.12
CA ILE A 746 35.79 5.49 26.31
C ILE A 746 35.67 4.07 25.76
N GLY A 747 36.70 3.62 25.02
CA GLY A 747 36.73 2.29 24.40
C GLY A 747 35.79 2.12 23.19
N GLY A 748 35.18 3.20 22.69
CA GLY A 748 34.20 3.13 21.61
C GLY A 748 32.84 2.56 22.05
N ALA A 749 32.62 2.44 23.37
CA ALA A 749 31.34 1.99 23.92
C ALA A 749 30.28 3.09 23.83
N CYS A 750 29.02 2.68 23.73
CA CYS A 750 27.86 3.55 23.62
C CYS A 750 27.24 3.85 24.98
N VAL A 751 26.72 5.07 25.15
CA VAL A 751 25.77 5.40 26.23
C VAL A 751 24.50 4.58 26.01
N ASP A 752 24.16 3.77 27.01
CA ASP A 752 23.15 2.72 26.92
C ASP A 752 22.14 2.84 28.07
N ILE A 753 20.86 2.64 27.75
CA ILE A 753 19.81 2.49 28.74
C ILE A 753 19.83 1.07 29.27
N THR A 754 20.11 0.89 30.56
CA THR A 754 20.26 -0.43 31.18
C THR A 754 19.06 -1.32 30.90
N GLY A 755 19.31 -2.45 30.21
CA GLY A 755 18.29 -3.43 29.85
C GLY A 755 17.24 -2.93 28.85
N GLY A 756 17.45 -1.79 28.20
CA GLY A 756 16.48 -1.16 27.30
C GLY A 756 15.19 -0.69 27.99
N SER A 757 15.19 -0.59 29.32
CA SER A 757 14.01 -0.22 30.12
C SER A 757 13.51 1.19 29.80
N THR A 758 12.20 1.37 29.74
CA THR A 758 11.55 2.68 29.56
C THR A 758 11.13 3.33 30.87
N ALA A 759 11.39 2.71 32.03
CA ALA A 759 10.98 3.22 33.33
C ALA A 759 11.81 4.43 33.79
N ASP A 760 11.15 5.39 34.48
CA ASP A 760 11.85 6.50 35.13
C ASP A 760 12.80 6.00 36.22
N GLY A 761 13.99 6.60 36.26
CA GLY A 761 15.03 6.27 37.23
C GLY A 761 15.98 5.15 36.78
N THR A 762 15.77 4.58 35.59
CA THR A 762 16.64 3.57 34.99
C THR A 762 18.06 4.13 34.86
N PRO A 763 19.10 3.53 35.50
CA PRO A 763 20.48 3.98 35.36
C PRO A 763 20.97 3.89 33.90
N LEU A 764 21.79 4.86 33.49
CA LEU A 764 22.52 4.77 32.23
C LEU A 764 23.88 4.09 32.46
N GLN A 765 24.33 3.34 31.46
CA GLN A 765 25.58 2.58 31.50
C GLN A 765 26.37 2.76 30.21
N LEU A 766 27.62 2.32 30.21
CA LEU A 766 28.35 2.00 28.99
C LEU A 766 28.06 0.57 28.56
N TYR A 767 27.85 0.39 27.26
CA TYR A 767 27.73 -0.93 26.65
C TYR A 767 28.31 -0.93 25.24
N GLY A 768 28.76 -2.09 24.76
CA GLY A 768 29.18 -2.25 23.38
C GLY A 768 28.09 -1.77 22.42
N CYS A 769 28.49 -0.99 21.41
CA CYS A 769 27.52 -0.44 20.46
C CYS A 769 26.84 -1.58 19.68
N ASN A 770 25.52 -1.66 19.79
CA ASN A 770 24.71 -2.77 19.28
C ASN A 770 23.54 -2.31 18.38
N GLY A 771 23.41 -1.00 18.14
CA GLY A 771 22.42 -0.43 17.23
C GLY A 771 20.98 -0.49 17.74
N THR A 772 20.76 -0.89 18.99
CA THR A 772 19.41 -0.94 19.57
C THR A 772 18.88 0.45 19.93
N PRO A 773 17.55 0.64 20.07
CA PRO A 773 16.98 1.91 20.52
C PRO A 773 17.52 2.39 21.88
N ALA A 774 18.01 1.48 22.72
CA ALA A 774 18.62 1.79 24.02
C ALA A 774 19.89 2.66 23.92
N GLN A 775 20.49 2.75 22.74
CA GLN A 775 21.71 3.51 22.46
C GLN A 775 21.49 4.68 21.51
N ARG A 776 20.24 4.96 21.12
CA ARG A 776 19.92 6.04 20.19
C ARG A 776 19.51 7.29 20.96
N TRP A 777 20.37 8.28 20.93
CA TRP A 777 20.19 9.55 21.62
C TRP A 777 20.00 10.70 20.63
N THR A 778 19.03 11.56 20.91
CA THR A 778 18.75 12.79 20.16
C THR A 778 19.32 13.99 20.90
N VAL A 779 20.15 14.79 20.22
CA VAL A 779 20.74 16.03 20.72
C VAL A 779 19.78 17.18 20.47
N SER A 780 18.93 17.47 21.44
CA SER A 780 17.86 18.44 21.30
C SER A 780 18.37 19.88 21.42
N ALA A 781 17.73 20.81 20.71
CA ALA A 781 18.09 22.24 20.72
C ALA A 781 17.95 22.92 22.10
N ASP A 782 17.19 22.31 23.03
CA ASP A 782 17.05 22.75 24.42
C ASP A 782 18.18 22.26 25.34
N ASN A 783 19.27 21.73 24.77
CA ASN A 783 20.41 21.12 25.45
C ASN A 783 20.06 19.83 26.21
N THR A 784 18.94 19.17 25.92
CA THR A 784 18.67 17.83 26.46
C THR A 784 19.18 16.74 25.51
N LEU A 785 19.64 15.64 26.10
CA LEU A 785 19.97 14.40 25.38
C LEU A 785 18.82 13.43 25.62
N ARG A 786 18.12 13.02 24.56
CA ARG A 786 16.85 12.28 24.67
C ARG A 786 16.92 10.88 24.08
N ALA A 787 16.33 9.92 24.77
CA ALA A 787 16.15 8.55 24.30
C ALA A 787 14.82 8.01 24.84
N ASN A 788 14.10 7.18 24.08
CA ASN A 788 12.78 6.63 24.46
C ASN A 788 11.78 7.71 24.96
N GLY A 789 11.78 8.90 24.33
CA GLY A 789 10.92 10.02 24.72
C GLY A 789 11.26 10.67 26.08
N LYS A 790 12.39 10.30 26.68
CA LYS A 790 12.85 10.73 28.01
C LYS A 790 14.23 11.38 27.92
N CYS A 791 14.65 12.03 29.00
CA CYS A 791 15.86 12.83 29.06
C CYS A 791 16.96 12.12 29.88
N MET A 792 18.22 12.32 29.48
CA MET A 792 19.40 12.04 30.31
C MET A 792 19.39 12.96 31.53
N ASP A 793 19.23 12.39 32.71
CA ASP A 793 18.93 13.11 33.95
C ASP A 793 19.95 12.77 35.04
N VAL A 794 20.39 13.77 35.80
CA VAL A 794 21.15 13.51 37.02
C VAL A 794 20.18 13.12 38.13
N ARG A 795 20.35 11.93 38.73
CA ARG A 795 19.41 11.39 39.72
C ARG A 795 19.12 12.38 40.86
N GLY A 796 17.83 12.65 41.07
CA GLY A 796 17.34 13.60 42.08
C GLY A 796 17.78 15.05 41.85
N GLY A 797 18.36 15.35 40.67
CA GLY A 797 19.03 16.60 40.38
C GLY A 797 20.14 16.96 41.38
N ALA A 798 20.84 15.97 41.93
CA ALA A 798 21.92 16.20 42.88
C ALA A 798 23.13 16.86 42.20
N VAL A 799 24.03 17.43 43.01
CA VAL A 799 25.23 18.13 42.54
C VAL A 799 26.53 17.51 43.05
N THR A 800 26.44 16.33 43.65
CA THR A 800 27.57 15.63 44.27
C THR A 800 28.27 14.73 43.25
N PRO A 801 29.62 14.77 43.13
CA PRO A 801 30.37 13.81 42.33
C PRO A 801 30.04 12.35 42.70
N GLY A 802 29.91 11.49 41.71
CA GLY A 802 29.50 10.09 41.88
C GLY A 802 28.00 9.84 41.75
N THR A 803 27.19 10.90 41.62
CA THR A 803 25.74 10.74 41.41
C THR A 803 25.48 10.07 40.06
N VAL A 804 24.66 9.02 40.07
CA VAL A 804 24.25 8.27 38.88
C VAL A 804 23.43 9.15 37.93
N VAL A 805 23.73 9.02 36.64
CA VAL A 805 22.90 9.53 35.54
C VAL A 805 21.89 8.46 35.15
N GLN A 806 20.66 8.87 34.93
CA GLN A 806 19.50 8.01 34.70
C GLN A 806 18.66 8.50 33.53
N LEU A 807 17.76 7.65 33.07
CA LEU A 807 16.67 8.02 32.17
C LEU A 807 15.49 8.55 33.00
N TYR A 808 14.95 9.71 32.64
CA TYR A 808 13.80 10.29 33.35
C TYR A 808 12.90 11.10 32.42
N THR A 809 11.59 11.12 32.68
CA THR A 809 10.62 11.97 31.99
C THR A 809 11.11 13.42 31.90
N CYS A 810 11.13 13.97 30.69
CA CYS A 810 11.61 15.33 30.47
C CYS A 810 10.72 16.32 31.24
N ASN A 811 11.32 17.08 32.17
CA ASN A 811 10.62 17.95 33.11
C ASN A 811 11.12 19.41 33.06
N GLY A 812 12.00 19.73 32.11
CA GLY A 812 12.51 21.09 31.87
C GLY A 812 13.46 21.60 32.94
N THR A 813 13.88 20.77 33.90
CA THR A 813 14.83 21.21 34.93
C THR A 813 16.28 21.21 34.41
N PRO A 814 17.17 22.05 34.96
CA PRO A 814 18.59 22.04 34.59
C PRO A 814 19.31 20.71 34.85
N ALA A 815 18.73 19.80 35.64
CA ALA A 815 19.29 18.47 35.87
C ALA A 815 19.34 17.60 34.59
N GLN A 816 18.54 17.96 33.57
CA GLN A 816 18.40 17.24 32.31
C GLN A 816 19.14 17.93 31.14
N SER A 817 19.82 19.04 31.43
CA SER A 817 20.45 19.88 30.41
C SER A 817 21.96 19.73 30.46
N TRP A 818 22.55 19.43 29.29
CA TRP A 818 23.95 19.08 29.09
C TRP A 818 24.57 19.99 28.03
N THR A 819 25.62 20.71 28.40
CA THR A 819 26.37 21.56 27.50
C THR A 819 27.58 20.79 26.94
N PRO A 820 27.62 20.49 25.63
CA PRO A 820 28.81 19.97 24.99
C PRO A 820 29.91 21.04 24.96
N ARG A 821 31.15 20.61 25.21
CA ARG A 821 32.34 21.47 25.21
C ARG A 821 33.29 21.06 24.09
N SER A 822 34.15 22.00 23.67
CA SER A 822 35.12 21.78 22.59
C SER A 822 36.18 20.72 22.91
N ASP A 823 36.33 20.34 24.19
CA ASP A 823 37.22 19.26 24.65
C ASP A 823 36.57 17.86 24.61
N GLY A 824 35.31 17.77 24.15
CA GLY A 824 34.53 16.55 24.08
C GLY A 824 33.78 16.21 25.38
N THR A 825 33.86 17.03 26.43
CA THR A 825 33.12 16.79 27.66
C THR A 825 31.66 17.24 27.58
N LEU A 826 30.76 16.54 28.28
CA LEU A 826 29.36 16.92 28.45
C LEU A 826 29.13 17.42 29.87
N ARG A 827 28.91 18.72 30.03
CA ARG A 827 28.74 19.34 31.35
C ARG A 827 27.27 19.52 31.69
N ASN A 828 26.82 18.98 32.82
CA ASN A 828 25.48 19.23 33.32
C ASN A 828 25.33 20.69 33.78
N THR A 829 24.25 21.36 33.36
CA THR A 829 24.04 22.79 33.63
C THR A 829 23.63 23.07 35.07
N LYS A 830 23.01 22.12 35.77
CA LYS A 830 22.67 22.25 37.20
C LYS A 830 23.88 22.10 38.12
N SER A 831 24.59 20.99 38.00
CA SER A 831 25.69 20.64 38.91
C SER A 831 27.02 21.31 38.53
N GLY A 832 27.17 21.66 37.26
CA GLY A 832 28.43 22.11 36.70
C GLY A 832 29.48 21.00 36.53
N LEU A 833 29.13 19.75 36.82
CA LEU A 833 29.96 18.53 36.71
C LEU A 833 29.77 17.87 35.34
N CYS A 834 30.72 17.00 34.95
CA CYS A 834 30.75 16.36 33.64
C CYS A 834 30.25 14.91 33.68
N LEU A 835 29.61 14.46 32.59
CA LEU A 835 29.26 13.06 32.38
C LEU A 835 30.54 12.22 32.34
N ASP A 836 30.58 11.16 33.15
CA ASP A 836 31.76 10.35 33.41
C ASP A 836 31.38 8.86 33.42
N ALA A 837 32.18 8.05 32.73
CA ALA A 837 32.13 6.60 32.86
C ALA A 837 32.84 6.17 34.15
N GLY A 838 32.06 5.73 35.14
CA GLY A 838 32.49 5.54 36.51
C GLY A 838 33.76 4.68 36.64
N GLY A 839 34.72 5.17 37.42
CA GLY A 839 36.00 4.49 37.65
C GLY A 839 36.93 4.44 36.43
N GLY A 840 36.59 5.15 35.34
CA GLY A 840 37.39 5.15 34.11
C GLY A 840 37.34 3.83 33.33
N SER A 841 36.33 2.99 33.59
CA SER A 841 36.17 1.68 32.97
C SER A 841 35.48 1.78 31.60
N SER A 842 35.89 0.94 30.65
CA SER A 842 35.22 0.72 29.36
C SER A 842 34.44 -0.60 29.29
N ALA A 843 34.34 -1.33 30.41
CA ALA A 843 33.61 -2.59 30.47
C ALA A 843 32.09 -2.37 30.34
N ASN A 844 31.41 -3.32 29.69
CA ASN A 844 29.94 -3.36 29.64
C ASN A 844 29.34 -3.33 31.06
N GLY A 845 28.35 -2.48 31.27
CA GLY A 845 27.71 -2.29 32.57
C GLY A 845 28.34 -1.21 33.44
N THR A 846 29.38 -0.52 32.97
CA THR A 846 29.98 0.61 33.71
C THR A 846 28.94 1.72 33.85
N ALA A 847 28.59 2.10 35.09
CA ALA A 847 27.59 3.12 35.35
C ALA A 847 28.07 4.51 34.88
N LEU A 848 27.15 5.29 34.30
CA LEU A 848 27.38 6.70 34.03
C LEU A 848 27.03 7.54 35.25
N ILE A 849 27.95 8.43 35.61
CA ILE A 849 27.85 9.32 36.77
C ILE A 849 28.18 10.75 36.36
N ILE A 850 27.92 11.70 37.25
CA ILE A 850 28.54 13.03 37.16
C ILE A 850 29.80 13.09 38.02
N TRP A 851 30.86 13.69 37.50
CA TRP A 851 32.13 13.87 38.22
C TRP A 851 32.77 15.23 37.93
N THR A 852 33.75 15.62 38.73
CA THR A 852 34.57 16.81 38.46
C THR A 852 35.09 16.75 37.03
N CYS A 853 34.89 17.81 36.25
CA CYS A 853 35.35 17.88 34.87
C CYS A 853 36.88 17.85 34.82
N THR A 854 37.45 16.71 34.46
CA THR A 854 38.89 16.49 34.31
C THR A 854 39.35 16.52 32.86
N GLY A 855 38.44 16.29 31.90
CA GLY A 855 38.77 16.18 30.47
C GLY A 855 39.50 14.88 30.09
N ASN A 856 39.54 13.92 31.02
CA ASN A 856 40.08 12.58 30.80
C ASN A 856 39.24 11.80 29.78
N VAL A 857 39.83 10.74 29.21
CA VAL A 857 39.21 9.93 28.15
C VAL A 857 37.84 9.34 28.55
N ASN A 858 37.60 9.08 29.84
CA ASN A 858 36.33 8.58 30.37
C ASN A 858 35.24 9.66 30.52
N GLN A 859 35.54 10.91 30.18
CA GLN A 859 34.60 12.03 30.13
C GLN A 859 34.44 12.61 28.72
N ARG A 860 35.10 12.03 27.71
CA ARG A 860 35.00 12.48 26.32
C ARG A 860 33.94 11.68 25.59
N TRP A 861 33.05 12.40 24.93
CA TRP A 861 31.87 11.85 24.26
C TRP A 861 31.79 12.38 22.84
N SER A 862 31.62 11.49 21.86
CA SER A 862 31.21 11.88 20.52
C SER A 862 29.69 11.83 20.46
N LEU A 863 29.06 12.99 20.27
CA LEU A 863 27.64 13.09 20.01
C LEU A 863 27.32 12.70 18.56
N PRO A 864 26.09 12.28 18.27
CA PRO A 864 25.63 12.15 16.89
C PRO A 864 25.65 13.52 16.21
N SER A 865 25.96 13.52 14.91
CA SER A 865 26.09 14.70 14.04
C SER A 865 24.99 14.78 13.01
#